data_AF-A0A2H5AZB7-F1
#
_entry.id   AF-A0A2H5AZB7-F1
#
_cell.length_a   1.000
_cell.length_b   1.000
_cell.length_c   1.000
_cell.angle_alpha   90.00
_cell.angle_beta   90.00
_cell.angle_gamma   90.00
#
_symmetry.space_group_name_H-M   'P 1'
#
loop_
_entity.id
_entity.type
_entity.pdbx_description
1 polymer ?
#
loop_
_entity_poly.entity_id
_entity_poly.type
_entity_poly.pdbx_seq_one_letter_code
_entity_poly.pdbx_strand_id
1 'polypeptide(L)'
;MGNRGIRKTDHRRRKRGQRGRIALGAGIAGALLAGVVGIGSAMEGSAPRTVAEPPVAADVLRMIGDPAAAPEHFEVPAPIKTVPKSEPARGLVYSGLTPADKGDKCAGVYKVSAASLCTHGPDVPPKGVDIHRATAPVAATGQAPTLPTPDGTPTTSDLVNAQLPVLDATAAVTGALAETAPAAATPSGAPAAAAGTTVVCDGDGSTGNRVQVLYVHAPGQDRFGQYRGSFQQWASDADTIYDASAQETGGDRHIRFVTQPDCTAAVLDVELPSSALSEFGATNDALAKQGFNRRDRKYMIFADAQVYCGIGTFAGDERPTQDNISNFGPSYGRTDNGCWGGSTAAHELGHNLGAVNNSAPNSSKAGHCVDEWDIMCYSDAPNYPQMQIHCPDRAHDDRLDCNHDDYYNTNPAPGSYLTTHWNVANNQFLIAGNGGSTNPTPTPTPTPTPTPTPSSTASPTGTPTPTPTPTPTPTPTPTPTPTPTGGAGPKVTTSQLTADSVVAGWPQVSGAAGYEVRLNGRALGVVRATAVRIVRLQPDTAYTVAVAVRDAAGHTGAPGKAAAFRTKAAGNGPTKPGARYQLLNGLTGQAADLWGSSADNGTVLIAYQSTGYANQQWLFEDAGSGSLRLRSALTQKCLQVGGALLPGQYVAQQPCGDTDAQRWQLTATGGSWTLAAKGSDLVLGISKRWYYGGWLLELQRPDTSAAYQRWAVQPAS
;
A
#
# COMPACT_ATOMS: atom_id res chain seq x y z
N MET A 1 18.68 -33.47 62.43
CA MET A 1 17.79 -32.33 62.78
C MET A 1 17.29 -31.74 61.46
N GLY A 2 16.03 -31.36 61.21
CA GLY A 2 14.86 -31.18 62.08
C GLY A 2 14.19 -29.83 61.76
N ASN A 3 13.46 -29.62 60.65
CA ASN A 3 12.11 -30.10 60.26
C ASN A 3 11.04 -28.97 60.41
N ARG A 4 9.93 -29.02 59.63
CA ARG A 4 8.78 -28.08 59.49
C ARG A 4 9.06 -26.80 58.66
N GLY A 5 8.18 -26.29 57.78
CA GLY A 5 7.05 -26.89 57.04
C GLY A 5 5.62 -26.43 57.40
N ILE A 6 4.79 -26.15 56.37
CA ILE A 6 3.28 -26.14 56.34
C ILE A 6 2.62 -24.88 57.00
N ARG A 7 1.49 -24.22 56.60
CA ARG A 7 0.32 -24.32 55.65
C ARG A 7 0.04 -22.89 55.05
N LYS A 8 -0.60 -22.64 53.88
CA LYS A 8 -2.08 -22.53 53.55
C LYS A 8 -2.93 -21.73 54.57
N THR A 9 -4.04 -21.00 54.31
CA THR A 9 -4.91 -20.56 53.16
C THR A 9 -6.03 -19.65 53.76
N ASP A 10 -6.84 -18.80 53.11
CA ASP A 10 -6.88 -18.09 51.80
C ASP A 10 -8.18 -17.20 51.76
N HIS A 11 -8.42 -16.44 50.66
CA HIS A 11 -9.74 -16.16 50.04
C HIS A 11 -10.57 -14.90 50.44
N ARG A 12 -10.95 -14.11 49.39
CA ARG A 12 -12.24 -13.41 49.13
C ARG A 12 -12.53 -11.91 49.41
N ARG A 13 -12.89 -11.25 48.28
CA ARG A 13 -14.05 -10.35 48.00
C ARG A 13 -14.06 -8.88 48.47
N ARG A 14 -14.08 -7.99 47.45
CA ARG A 14 -14.64 -6.62 47.47
C ARG A 14 -16.14 -6.60 47.87
N LYS A 15 -16.61 -5.48 48.42
CA LYS A 15 -18.05 -5.12 48.57
C LYS A 15 -18.35 -3.74 47.94
N ARG A 16 -19.62 -3.49 47.63
CA ARG A 16 -20.17 -2.23 47.08
C ARG A 16 -20.87 -1.39 48.16
N GLY A 17 -20.96 -0.08 47.91
CA GLY A 17 -21.90 0.90 48.48
C GLY A 17 -21.51 2.29 47.98
N GLN A 18 -22.28 3.15 47.30
CA GLN A 18 -23.72 3.36 47.02
C GLN A 18 -24.36 4.54 47.80
N ARG A 19 -24.41 5.70 47.12
CA ARG A 19 -25.32 6.86 47.28
C ARG A 19 -25.42 7.59 48.63
N GLY A 20 -25.13 8.90 48.58
CA GLY A 20 -25.66 9.93 49.47
C GLY A 20 -26.11 11.16 48.65
N ARG A 21 -26.97 12.02 49.21
CA ARG A 21 -27.54 13.24 48.60
C ARG A 21 -27.82 14.28 49.72
N ILE A 22 -28.32 15.48 49.35
CA ILE A 22 -28.66 16.64 50.21
C ILE A 22 -27.46 17.57 50.50
N ALA A 23 -27.58 18.91 50.62
CA ALA A 23 -28.17 19.98 49.78
C ALA A 23 -28.46 21.25 50.61
N LEU A 24 -27.93 22.42 50.20
CA LEU A 24 -28.19 23.80 50.68
C LEU A 24 -27.35 24.75 49.79
N GLY A 25 -27.70 26.01 49.45
CA GLY A 25 -28.96 26.75 49.60
C GLY A 25 -28.80 28.26 49.26
N ALA A 26 -29.82 28.88 48.61
CA ALA A 26 -29.94 30.30 48.22
C ALA A 26 -28.95 30.87 47.15
N GLY A 27 -29.32 31.88 46.33
CA GLY A 27 -30.64 32.50 46.09
C GLY A 27 -30.60 33.87 45.35
N ILE A 28 -31.77 34.34 44.88
CA ILE A 28 -32.07 35.69 44.33
C ILE A 28 -31.54 35.97 42.89
N ALA A 29 -32.16 36.77 42.00
CA ALA A 29 -33.56 36.89 41.50
C ALA A 29 -33.60 37.96 40.37
N GLY A 30 -34.57 37.92 39.45
CA GLY A 30 -34.89 39.05 38.56
C GLY A 30 -35.46 38.67 37.19
N ALA A 31 -36.70 39.09 36.91
CA ALA A 31 -37.34 38.99 35.59
C ALA A 31 -38.41 40.09 35.44
N LEU A 32 -38.74 40.49 34.21
CA LEU A 32 -39.82 41.44 33.91
C LEU A 32 -40.47 41.14 32.54
N LEU A 33 -41.72 41.58 32.36
CA LEU A 33 -42.64 41.14 31.31
C LEU A 33 -43.43 42.31 30.72
N ALA A 34 -43.53 42.36 29.38
CA ALA A 34 -44.61 42.97 28.59
C ALA A 34 -44.38 42.60 27.10
N GLY A 35 -45.38 42.45 26.23
CA GLY A 35 -46.84 42.50 26.40
C GLY A 35 -47.54 42.03 25.11
N VAL A 36 -48.85 41.76 25.16
CA VAL A 36 -49.65 41.23 24.02
C VAL A 36 -50.87 42.12 23.79
N VAL A 37 -51.29 42.31 22.53
CA VAL A 37 -52.69 42.36 22.04
C VAL A 37 -52.72 42.79 20.56
N GLY A 38 -53.67 42.24 19.79
CA GLY A 38 -54.09 42.77 18.48
C GLY A 38 -55.40 42.14 18.01
N ILE A 39 -56.33 42.95 17.49
CA ILE A 39 -57.59 42.53 16.81
C ILE A 39 -57.94 43.61 15.79
N GLY A 40 -58.37 43.25 14.56
CA GLY A 40 -58.89 44.20 13.56
C GLY A 40 -59.09 43.59 12.17
N SER A 41 -60.34 43.36 11.78
CA SER A 41 -60.76 42.80 10.47
C SER A 41 -61.21 43.94 9.50
N ALA A 42 -61.59 43.76 8.22
CA ALA A 42 -61.90 42.57 7.41
C ALA A 42 -61.96 42.87 5.88
N MET A 43 -62.05 41.78 5.08
CA MET A 43 -62.77 41.63 3.79
C MET A 43 -62.24 42.13 2.41
N GLU A 44 -62.73 41.41 1.39
CA GLU A 44 -62.86 41.67 -0.07
C GLU A 44 -61.67 41.56 -1.06
N GLY A 45 -61.95 40.94 -2.22
CA GLY A 45 -61.31 41.24 -3.52
C GLY A 45 -60.39 40.18 -4.17
N SER A 46 -60.93 39.32 -5.05
CA SER A 46 -60.12 38.36 -5.85
C SER A 46 -60.04 38.74 -7.34
N ALA A 47 -58.83 38.96 -7.89
CA ALA A 47 -58.46 38.70 -9.31
C ALA A 47 -56.94 38.89 -9.57
N PRO A 48 -56.27 38.10 -10.45
CA PRO A 48 -54.82 38.19 -10.67
C PRO A 48 -54.41 38.66 -12.10
N ARG A 49 -53.15 39.12 -12.26
CA ARG A 49 -52.28 38.74 -13.41
C ARG A 49 -50.80 39.13 -13.28
N THR A 50 -49.95 38.11 -13.18
CA THR A 50 -48.60 37.96 -13.78
C THR A 50 -47.65 39.18 -13.82
N VAL A 51 -46.80 39.22 -12.80
CA VAL A 51 -45.42 39.76 -12.71
C VAL A 51 -44.69 40.07 -14.04
N ALA A 52 -44.09 41.26 -14.11
CA ALA A 52 -42.86 41.55 -14.83
C ALA A 52 -42.15 42.75 -14.16
N GLU A 53 -40.95 42.55 -13.59
CA GLU A 53 -40.21 43.59 -12.84
C GLU A 53 -38.94 44.05 -13.55
N PRO A 54 -38.74 45.37 -13.60
CA PRO A 54 -37.44 46.01 -13.34
C PRO A 54 -37.60 47.21 -12.38
N PRO A 55 -36.50 47.87 -11.94
CA PRO A 55 -35.16 47.35 -11.66
C PRO A 55 -34.70 47.69 -10.21
N VAL A 56 -33.73 46.96 -9.68
CA VAL A 56 -32.95 47.40 -8.50
C VAL A 56 -31.47 47.27 -8.80
N ALA A 57 -30.71 48.34 -8.58
CA ALA A 57 -29.26 48.38 -8.76
C ALA A 57 -28.53 48.19 -7.42
N ALA A 58 -27.28 47.71 -7.51
CA ALA A 58 -26.28 47.70 -6.45
C ALA A 58 -26.63 46.93 -5.14
N ASP A 59 -26.47 45.60 -5.16
CA ASP A 59 -25.84 44.90 -4.02
C ASP A 59 -25.27 43.48 -4.31
N VAL A 60 -25.34 42.96 -5.55
CA VAL A 60 -24.88 41.60 -5.90
C VAL A 60 -23.61 41.58 -6.76
N LEU A 61 -22.57 42.30 -6.32
CA LEU A 61 -21.22 42.20 -6.89
C LEU A 61 -20.12 42.31 -5.81
N ARG A 62 -20.28 41.58 -4.70
CA ARG A 62 -19.30 41.53 -3.61
C ARG A 62 -19.20 40.18 -2.88
N MET A 63 -19.45 39.07 -3.59
CA MET A 63 -19.21 37.70 -3.11
C MET A 63 -18.61 36.79 -4.20
N ILE A 64 -17.68 37.34 -4.99
CA ILE A 64 -16.59 36.54 -5.55
C ILE A 64 -15.36 37.04 -4.79
N GLY A 65 -14.79 36.18 -3.94
CA GLY A 65 -13.52 36.51 -3.30
C GLY A 65 -12.42 36.59 -4.34
N ASP A 66 -11.43 37.46 -4.14
CA ASP A 66 -10.22 37.45 -4.96
C ASP A 66 -9.64 36.02 -4.97
N PRO A 67 -9.11 35.54 -6.12
CA PRO A 67 -8.44 34.25 -6.16
C PRO A 67 -7.33 34.27 -5.11
N ALA A 68 -7.33 33.28 -4.22
CA ALA A 68 -6.37 33.22 -3.11
C ALA A 68 -4.95 33.42 -3.66
N ALA A 69 -4.21 34.36 -3.06
CA ALA A 69 -2.84 34.62 -3.46
C ALA A 69 -2.06 33.30 -3.43
N ALA A 70 -1.27 33.03 -4.46
CA ALA A 70 -0.45 31.83 -4.51
C ALA A 70 0.38 31.75 -3.22
N PRO A 71 0.31 30.64 -2.46
CA PRO A 71 0.93 30.57 -1.14
C PRO A 71 2.43 30.85 -1.25
N GLU A 72 2.97 31.69 -0.37
CA GLU A 72 4.36 32.12 -0.45
C GLU A 72 5.31 30.92 -0.35
N HIS A 73 6.21 30.81 -1.32
CA HIS A 73 7.08 29.65 -1.48
C HIS A 73 8.03 29.43 -0.30
N PHE A 74 8.02 28.21 0.25
CA PHE A 74 9.01 27.64 1.18
C PHE A 74 9.21 28.45 2.48
N GLU A 75 8.46 28.10 3.54
CA GLU A 75 8.83 28.53 4.90
C GLU A 75 10.17 27.89 5.29
N VAL A 76 11.26 28.66 5.19
CA VAL A 76 12.63 28.19 5.44
C VAL A 76 12.73 27.57 6.84
N PRO A 77 13.03 26.25 6.98
CA PRO A 77 12.96 25.56 8.25
C PRO A 77 13.78 26.22 9.36
N ALA A 78 13.19 26.29 10.55
CA ALA A 78 13.86 26.83 11.72
C ALA A 78 15.07 25.94 12.10
N PRO A 79 16.31 26.49 12.17
CA PRO A 79 17.48 25.71 12.54
C PRO A 79 17.34 25.01 13.90
N ILE A 80 17.76 23.74 13.97
CA ILE A 80 17.88 23.02 15.24
C ILE A 80 18.95 23.72 16.09
N LYS A 81 18.54 24.31 17.22
CA LYS A 81 19.43 25.13 18.07
C LYS A 81 20.28 24.30 19.03
N THR A 82 19.88 23.06 19.31
CA THR A 82 20.51 22.16 20.29
C THR A 82 20.29 20.71 19.86
N VAL A 83 21.37 19.94 19.76
CA VAL A 83 21.25 18.47 19.59
C VAL A 83 20.65 17.86 20.87
N PRO A 84 19.64 16.98 20.78
CA PRO A 84 19.12 16.24 21.93
C PRO A 84 20.21 15.42 22.62
N LYS A 85 20.09 15.24 23.94
CA LYS A 85 20.97 14.30 24.65
C LYS A 85 20.65 12.88 24.16
N SER A 86 21.68 12.14 23.76
CA SER A 86 21.49 10.78 23.24
C SER A 86 20.98 9.81 24.32
N GLU A 87 20.11 8.89 23.89
CA GLU A 87 19.53 7.81 24.70
C GLU A 87 19.78 6.44 24.03
N PRO A 88 20.99 5.84 24.13
CA PRO A 88 21.34 4.62 23.40
C PRO A 88 20.47 3.40 23.73
N ALA A 89 19.85 3.36 24.91
CA ALA A 89 18.87 2.33 25.28
C ALA A 89 17.57 2.39 24.46
N ARG A 90 17.34 3.48 23.72
CA ARG A 90 16.19 3.72 22.81
C ARG A 90 16.62 4.00 21.36
N GLY A 91 17.89 3.77 21.01
CA GLY A 91 18.39 4.02 19.64
C GLY A 91 18.65 5.48 19.27
N LEU A 92 18.35 6.43 20.17
CA LEU A 92 18.43 7.87 19.90
C LEU A 92 19.88 8.36 20.04
N VAL A 93 20.73 8.00 19.08
CA VAL A 93 22.19 8.25 19.10
C VAL A 93 22.57 9.36 18.13
N TYR A 94 22.94 10.53 18.66
CA TYR A 94 23.22 11.74 17.87
C TYR A 94 24.73 12.01 17.67
N SER A 95 25.61 11.07 18.03
CA SER A 95 27.05 11.22 17.81
C SER A 95 27.39 11.22 16.30
N GLY A 96 28.36 12.04 15.90
CA GLY A 96 28.70 12.30 14.49
C GLY A 96 27.76 13.25 13.75
N LEU A 97 26.60 13.63 14.32
CA LEU A 97 25.64 14.56 13.74
C LEU A 97 25.88 15.99 14.24
N THR A 98 25.73 16.99 13.36
CA THR A 98 25.84 18.42 13.73
C THR A 98 24.64 19.22 13.22
N PRO A 99 24.09 20.18 13.99
CA PRO A 99 23.02 21.05 13.48
C PRO A 99 23.51 21.93 12.32
N ALA A 100 22.55 22.40 11.52
CA ALA A 100 22.81 23.27 10.38
C ALA A 100 22.36 24.71 10.62
N ASP A 101 23.15 25.68 10.16
CA ASP A 101 22.85 27.11 10.24
C ASP A 101 21.67 27.52 9.32
N LYS A 102 21.08 28.70 9.57
CA LYS A 102 20.00 29.22 8.72
C LYS A 102 20.49 29.45 7.28
N GLY A 103 19.79 28.85 6.32
CA GLY A 103 20.12 28.96 4.88
C GLY A 103 21.11 27.88 4.40
N ASP A 104 21.56 26.99 5.27
CA ASP A 104 22.17 25.73 4.85
C ASP A 104 21.08 24.75 4.38
N LYS A 105 21.40 23.87 3.41
CA LYS A 105 20.45 22.88 2.89
C LYS A 105 19.98 21.86 3.94
N CYS A 106 20.72 21.69 5.04
CA CYS A 106 20.34 20.83 6.15
C CYS A 106 19.59 21.59 7.27
N ALA A 107 19.16 22.85 7.04
CA ALA A 107 18.40 23.61 8.04
C ALA A 107 17.10 22.89 8.43
N GLY A 108 16.77 22.93 9.73
CA GLY A 108 15.67 22.15 10.31
C GLY A 108 16.01 20.69 10.62
N VAL A 109 17.16 20.18 10.17
CA VAL A 109 17.64 18.80 10.43
C VAL A 109 19.14 18.79 10.79
N TYR A 110 19.81 17.64 10.73
CA TYR A 110 21.24 17.51 11.03
C TYR A 110 22.10 17.29 9.77
N LYS A 111 23.31 17.82 9.78
CA LYS A 111 24.41 17.48 8.87
C LYS A 111 25.05 16.15 9.27
N VAL A 112 25.33 15.33 8.27
CA VAL A 112 26.18 14.14 8.37
C VAL A 112 27.63 14.58 8.12
N SER A 113 28.41 14.67 9.19
CA SER A 113 29.59 15.54 9.31
C SER A 113 30.72 15.38 8.27
N ALA A 114 30.85 14.22 7.62
CA ALA A 114 31.89 13.97 6.60
C ALA A 114 31.35 13.88 5.15
N ALA A 115 30.08 13.53 4.96
CA ALA A 115 29.51 13.25 3.63
C ALA A 115 28.86 14.47 2.92
N SER A 116 28.72 15.60 3.62
CA SER A 116 27.87 16.74 3.17
C SER A 116 26.43 16.36 2.85
N LEU A 117 25.92 15.30 3.48
CA LEU A 117 24.52 14.88 3.46
C LEU A 117 23.79 15.43 4.68
N CYS A 118 22.45 15.41 4.64
CA CYS A 118 21.61 15.72 5.78
C CYS A 118 20.86 14.46 6.24
N THR A 119 20.44 14.43 7.49
CA THR A 119 19.66 13.35 8.12
C THR A 119 18.64 13.96 9.06
N HIS A 120 17.42 13.44 9.08
CA HIS A 120 16.35 13.92 9.96
C HIS A 120 16.73 13.73 11.44
N GLY A 121 17.30 12.56 11.78
CA GLY A 121 17.75 12.17 13.11
C GLY A 121 17.79 10.64 13.26
N PRO A 122 18.00 10.12 14.47
CA PRO A 122 17.78 8.73 14.80
C PRO A 122 16.33 8.48 15.23
N ASP A 123 15.68 7.46 14.67
CA ASP A 123 14.24 7.25 14.87
C ASP A 123 13.85 6.73 16.27
N VAL A 124 12.67 7.12 16.72
CA VAL A 124 12.06 6.58 17.94
C VAL A 124 11.55 5.16 17.67
N PRO A 125 12.02 4.12 18.39
CA PRO A 125 11.58 2.75 18.14
C PRO A 125 10.08 2.58 18.44
N PRO A 126 9.34 1.81 17.62
CA PRO A 126 7.92 1.58 17.81
C PRO A 126 7.59 1.03 19.21
N LYS A 127 6.38 1.33 19.68
CA LYS A 127 5.99 1.12 21.09
C LYS A 127 6.06 -0.35 21.52
N GLY A 128 7.13 -0.70 22.25
CA GLY A 128 7.38 -2.05 22.76
C GLY A 128 8.48 -2.82 22.02
N VAL A 129 9.09 -2.21 21.00
CA VAL A 129 10.34 -2.70 20.39
C VAL A 129 11.51 -2.44 21.34
N ASP A 130 12.40 -3.41 21.44
CA ASP A 130 13.67 -3.32 22.16
C ASP A 130 14.80 -3.49 21.13
N ILE A 131 15.50 -2.40 20.80
CA ILE A 131 16.54 -2.44 19.76
C ILE A 131 17.74 -3.33 20.14
N HIS A 132 17.89 -3.64 21.43
CA HIS A 132 18.94 -4.52 21.95
C HIS A 132 18.54 -6.00 21.90
N ARG A 133 17.29 -6.30 21.50
CA ARG A 133 16.85 -7.64 21.10
C ARG A 133 16.93 -7.79 19.58
N ALA A 134 17.92 -8.54 19.10
CA ALA A 134 18.07 -8.88 17.68
C ALA A 134 16.78 -9.45 17.07
N THR A 135 16.36 -8.92 15.92
CA THR A 135 15.32 -9.51 15.08
C THR A 135 15.77 -10.91 14.65
N ALA A 136 14.95 -11.92 14.94
CA ALA A 136 15.15 -13.26 14.38
C ALA A 136 15.01 -13.18 12.85
N PRO A 137 15.74 -14.02 12.07
CA PRO A 137 15.52 -14.05 10.63
C PRO A 137 14.05 -14.37 10.33
N VAL A 138 13.53 -13.88 9.21
CA VAL A 138 12.33 -14.44 8.57
C VAL A 138 12.71 -15.84 8.08
N ALA A 139 12.70 -16.77 9.01
CA ALA A 139 13.08 -18.14 8.80
C ALA A 139 11.88 -19.01 8.47
N ALA A 140 12.16 -20.06 7.73
CA ALA A 140 11.48 -21.31 7.95
C ALA A 140 11.75 -21.79 9.41
N THR A 141 10.84 -21.47 10.34
CA THR A 141 10.92 -21.60 11.82
C THR A 141 11.73 -20.51 12.56
N GLY A 142 11.15 -19.62 13.39
CA GLY A 142 9.73 -19.21 13.54
C GLY A 142 9.25 -18.95 14.99
N GLN A 143 8.21 -18.12 15.14
CA GLN A 143 7.29 -18.10 16.29
C GLN A 143 5.91 -17.61 15.80
N ALA A 144 4.89 -18.46 15.87
CA ALA A 144 3.58 -18.17 15.26
C ALA A 144 2.85 -16.96 15.94
N PRO A 145 2.43 -15.94 15.18
CA PRO A 145 1.60 -14.85 15.70
C PRO A 145 0.30 -15.34 16.34
N THR A 146 -0.18 -14.64 17.36
CA THR A 146 -1.41 -14.97 18.08
C THR A 146 -2.62 -14.98 17.16
N LEU A 147 -3.37 -16.08 17.14
CA LEU A 147 -4.45 -16.28 16.18
C LEU A 147 -5.68 -15.39 16.49
N PRO A 148 -6.24 -14.68 15.48
CA PRO A 148 -7.43 -13.85 15.63
C PRO A 148 -8.68 -14.65 16.02
N THR A 149 -9.57 -13.99 16.78
CA THR A 149 -10.83 -14.53 17.29
C THR A 149 -11.82 -14.88 16.17
N PRO A 150 -12.55 -16.01 16.23
CA PRO A 150 -13.53 -16.39 15.21
C PRO A 150 -14.73 -15.42 15.10
N ASP A 151 -14.71 -14.55 14.08
CA ASP A 151 -15.73 -13.52 13.85
C ASP A 151 -16.60 -13.81 12.61
N GLY A 152 -17.61 -14.68 12.81
CA GLY A 152 -18.72 -14.87 11.88
C GLY A 152 -18.39 -15.61 10.58
N THR A 153 -19.26 -15.42 9.58
CA THR A 153 -19.08 -15.93 8.20
C THR A 153 -18.78 -14.73 7.29
N PRO A 154 -17.75 -14.79 6.43
CA PRO A 154 -17.43 -13.67 5.54
C PRO A 154 -18.50 -13.47 4.46
N THR A 155 -18.74 -12.20 4.12
CA THR A 155 -19.46 -11.83 2.90
C THR A 155 -18.52 -11.79 1.71
N THR A 156 -19.06 -11.74 0.48
CA THR A 156 -18.24 -11.51 -0.72
C THR A 156 -17.41 -10.24 -0.60
N SER A 157 -18.02 -9.13 -0.17
CA SER A 157 -17.37 -7.82 -0.03
C SER A 157 -16.21 -7.85 0.97
N ASP A 158 -16.36 -8.54 2.11
CA ASP A 158 -15.26 -8.69 3.08
C ASP A 158 -13.99 -9.29 2.45
N LEU A 159 -14.16 -10.22 1.50
CA LEU A 159 -13.06 -10.98 0.92
C LEU A 159 -12.51 -10.40 -0.39
N VAL A 160 -13.22 -9.47 -1.06
CA VAL A 160 -12.80 -8.87 -2.35
C VAL A 160 -12.53 -7.37 -2.29
N ASN A 161 -12.67 -6.73 -1.12
CA ASN A 161 -12.12 -5.40 -0.90
C ASN A 161 -10.60 -5.40 -1.21
N ALA A 162 -10.12 -4.33 -1.84
CA ALA A 162 -8.75 -4.21 -2.37
C ALA A 162 -8.32 -5.33 -3.35
N GLN A 163 -9.26 -5.89 -4.13
CA GLN A 163 -8.97 -6.88 -5.18
C GLN A 163 -9.73 -6.56 -6.48
N LEU A 164 -9.35 -7.23 -7.57
CA LEU A 164 -10.01 -7.08 -8.87
C LEU A 164 -11.54 -7.28 -8.76
N PRO A 165 -12.37 -6.40 -9.38
CA PRO A 165 -13.82 -6.55 -9.36
C PRO A 165 -14.25 -7.93 -9.87
N VAL A 166 -15.28 -8.50 -9.23
CA VAL A 166 -15.78 -9.85 -9.54
C VAL A 166 -17.14 -9.77 -10.23
N LEU A 167 -17.25 -10.32 -11.44
CA LEU A 167 -18.50 -10.48 -12.19
C LEU A 167 -18.93 -11.94 -12.28
N ASP A 168 -20.23 -12.17 -12.23
CA ASP A 168 -20.80 -13.50 -12.13
C ASP A 168 -21.42 -13.97 -13.45
N ALA A 169 -20.95 -15.10 -13.98
CA ALA A 169 -21.37 -15.60 -15.29
C ALA A 169 -22.87 -16.01 -15.37
N THR A 170 -23.55 -16.21 -14.23
CA THR A 170 -24.97 -16.60 -14.21
C THR A 170 -25.94 -15.47 -13.91
N ALA A 171 -25.46 -14.35 -13.34
CA ALA A 171 -26.31 -13.25 -12.87
C ALA A 171 -27.17 -12.63 -14.00
N ALA A 172 -28.46 -12.45 -13.75
CA ALA A 172 -29.36 -11.72 -14.64
C ALA A 172 -29.16 -10.21 -14.49
N VAL A 173 -29.34 -9.46 -15.58
CA VAL A 173 -29.07 -8.01 -15.61
C VAL A 173 -30.16 -7.24 -14.84
N THR A 174 -29.86 -6.90 -13.58
CA THR A 174 -30.50 -5.80 -12.86
C THR A 174 -29.51 -4.63 -12.82
N GLY A 175 -29.98 -3.42 -13.17
CA GLY A 175 -29.11 -2.26 -13.48
C GLY A 175 -28.50 -1.54 -12.28
N ALA A 176 -27.96 -2.28 -11.30
CA ALA A 176 -27.21 -1.71 -10.19
C ALA A 176 -25.72 -1.52 -10.57
N LEU A 177 -25.12 -0.43 -10.13
CA LEU A 177 -23.67 -0.22 -10.23
C LEU A 177 -22.98 -1.05 -9.14
N ALA A 178 -22.08 -1.95 -9.54
CA ALA A 178 -21.16 -2.62 -8.62
C ALA A 178 -19.84 -1.84 -8.61
N GLU A 179 -19.50 -1.22 -7.48
CA GLU A 179 -18.27 -0.43 -7.35
C GLU A 179 -17.07 -1.30 -7.01
N THR A 180 -15.99 -1.15 -7.80
CA THR A 180 -14.57 -1.28 -7.42
C THR A 180 -13.67 -0.94 -8.63
N ALA A 181 -12.41 -0.62 -8.35
CA ALA A 181 -11.29 -0.40 -9.29
C ALA A 181 -10.13 -1.37 -8.91
N PRO A 182 -8.95 -1.44 -9.57
CA PRO A 182 -8.41 -0.65 -10.70
C PRO A 182 -7.66 -1.52 -11.78
N ALA A 183 -6.70 -0.91 -12.49
CA ALA A 183 -5.42 -1.47 -13.02
C ALA A 183 -5.34 -2.36 -14.29
N ALA A 184 -4.07 -2.52 -14.75
CA ALA A 184 -3.46 -3.41 -15.78
C ALA A 184 -3.04 -2.78 -17.14
N ALA A 185 -1.79 -2.85 -17.66
CA ALA A 185 -0.60 -3.74 -17.47
C ALA A 185 -0.59 -5.04 -18.36
N THR A 186 0.50 -5.81 -18.59
CA THR A 186 1.80 -5.89 -17.84
C THR A 186 3.10 -6.17 -18.66
N PRO A 187 3.39 -7.38 -19.21
CA PRO A 187 4.65 -8.06 -18.81
C PRO A 187 5.66 -8.48 -19.90
N SER A 188 6.94 -8.60 -19.51
CA SER A 188 8.03 -9.38 -20.14
C SER A 188 9.22 -9.52 -19.15
N GLY A 189 10.05 -10.58 -19.10
CA GLY A 189 10.00 -11.84 -19.86
C GLY A 189 11.26 -12.73 -19.83
N ALA A 190 11.97 -12.90 -18.71
CA ALA A 190 13.13 -13.80 -18.55
C ALA A 190 13.04 -14.64 -17.22
N PRO A 191 13.94 -15.60 -16.90
CA PRO A 191 13.62 -16.72 -15.99
C PRO A 191 13.63 -16.37 -14.49
N ALA A 192 12.73 -16.99 -13.73
CA ALA A 192 12.43 -16.67 -12.34
C ALA A 192 13.13 -17.56 -11.28
N ALA A 193 13.23 -17.03 -10.06
CA ALA A 193 13.74 -17.72 -8.85
C ALA A 193 12.65 -17.83 -7.78
N ALA A 194 13.02 -17.94 -6.49
CA ALA A 194 12.07 -18.23 -5.41
C ALA A 194 11.07 -17.09 -5.17
N ALA A 195 9.80 -17.48 -5.03
CA ALA A 195 8.55 -16.63 -5.16
C ALA A 195 8.47 -16.18 -3.62
N GLY A 196 8.25 -14.88 -3.37
CA GLY A 196 8.12 -14.24 -2.04
C GLY A 196 9.07 -13.04 -1.89
N THR A 197 10.16 -13.06 -2.66
CA THR A 197 11.26 -12.08 -2.63
C THR A 197 11.37 -11.23 -3.90
N THR A 198 10.36 -11.31 -4.78
CA THR A 198 10.34 -10.70 -6.11
C THR A 198 9.57 -9.40 -6.15
N VAL A 199 10.26 -8.35 -6.58
CA VAL A 199 9.76 -6.98 -6.80
C VAL A 199 9.57 -6.72 -8.29
N VAL A 200 9.04 -5.56 -8.69
CA VAL A 200 8.87 -5.24 -10.11
C VAL A 200 10.23 -4.93 -10.77
N CYS A 201 10.64 -5.78 -11.71
CA CYS A 201 11.76 -5.53 -12.60
C CYS A 201 11.56 -4.27 -13.45
N ASP A 202 12.60 -3.45 -13.58
CA ASP A 202 12.70 -2.39 -14.58
C ASP A 202 14.04 -2.48 -15.34
N GLY A 203 13.96 -2.46 -16.67
CA GLY A 203 15.11 -2.53 -17.57
C GLY A 203 15.93 -3.82 -17.44
N ASP A 204 17.24 -3.65 -17.28
CA ASP A 204 18.24 -4.70 -17.02
C ASP A 204 18.36 -5.08 -15.53
N GLY A 205 17.54 -4.48 -14.66
CA GLY A 205 17.68 -4.61 -13.20
C GLY A 205 18.84 -3.81 -12.58
N SER A 206 19.62 -3.03 -13.35
CA SER A 206 20.86 -2.43 -12.85
C SER A 206 21.14 -0.97 -13.31
N THR A 207 20.60 -0.54 -14.43
CA THR A 207 20.93 0.75 -15.07
C THR A 207 19.99 1.87 -14.62
N GLY A 208 20.54 3.07 -14.42
CA GLY A 208 19.80 4.25 -13.98
C GLY A 208 19.51 4.25 -12.47
N ASN A 209 18.60 5.12 -12.04
CA ASN A 209 18.23 5.29 -10.64
C ASN A 209 17.68 3.99 -10.05
N ARG A 210 18.36 3.45 -9.03
CA ARG A 210 17.96 2.20 -8.37
C ARG A 210 18.17 2.20 -6.84
N VAL A 211 17.28 1.55 -6.11
CA VAL A 211 17.48 1.24 -4.69
C VAL A 211 18.34 -0.02 -4.57
N GLN A 212 19.52 0.08 -3.97
CA GLN A 212 20.42 -1.04 -3.73
C GLN A 212 20.27 -1.51 -2.29
N VAL A 213 19.91 -2.79 -2.09
CA VAL A 213 19.88 -3.39 -0.75
C VAL A 213 21.29 -3.81 -0.34
N LEU A 214 21.69 -3.45 0.88
CA LEU A 214 22.96 -3.83 1.50
C LEU A 214 22.68 -4.52 2.83
N TYR A 215 23.33 -5.66 3.07
CA TYR A 215 23.59 -6.15 4.42
C TYR A 215 24.98 -5.67 4.83
N VAL A 216 25.09 -5.07 6.03
CA VAL A 216 26.30 -4.37 6.46
C VAL A 216 26.72 -4.84 7.84
N HIS A 217 27.88 -5.49 7.96
CA HIS A 217 28.30 -6.15 9.21
C HIS A 217 29.71 -5.76 9.66
N ALA A 218 30.05 -6.07 10.92
CA ALA A 218 31.40 -5.94 11.46
C ALA A 218 32.24 -7.20 11.16
N PRO A 219 33.59 -7.14 11.23
CA PRO A 219 34.42 -8.31 10.97
C PRO A 219 34.13 -9.46 11.93
N GLY A 220 33.89 -10.65 11.37
CA GLY A 220 33.48 -11.82 12.16
C GLY A 220 32.03 -11.80 12.68
N GLN A 221 31.17 -10.92 12.18
CA GLN A 221 29.72 -10.89 12.45
C GLN A 221 28.88 -11.19 11.19
N ASP A 222 29.44 -11.83 10.17
CA ASP A 222 28.70 -12.29 8.99
C ASP A 222 27.56 -13.26 9.40
N ARG A 223 26.33 -12.85 9.10
CA ARG A 223 25.12 -13.65 9.14
C ARG A 223 24.36 -13.59 7.80
N PHE A 224 25.01 -13.18 6.71
CA PHE A 224 24.39 -12.99 5.40
C PHE A 224 23.69 -14.26 4.90
N GLY A 225 24.37 -15.41 5.01
CA GLY A 225 23.80 -16.71 4.65
C GLY A 225 22.56 -17.12 5.46
N GLN A 226 22.36 -16.56 6.66
CA GLN A 226 21.18 -16.78 7.50
C GLN A 226 20.03 -15.82 7.16
N TYR A 227 20.33 -14.55 6.84
CA TYR A 227 19.32 -13.49 6.68
C TYR A 227 19.06 -13.05 5.24
N ARG A 228 19.80 -13.53 4.22
CA ARG A 228 19.62 -13.11 2.81
C ARG A 228 18.16 -13.18 2.35
N GLY A 229 17.47 -14.29 2.63
CA GLY A 229 16.04 -14.43 2.30
C GLY A 229 15.15 -13.44 3.05
N SER A 230 15.49 -13.08 4.28
CA SER A 230 14.80 -12.05 5.07
C SER A 230 15.01 -10.65 4.50
N PHE A 231 16.24 -10.27 4.13
CA PHE A 231 16.51 -8.98 3.49
C PHE A 231 15.79 -8.83 2.15
N GLN A 232 15.69 -9.91 1.36
CA GLN A 232 14.92 -9.89 0.11
C GLN A 232 13.39 -9.89 0.35
N GLN A 233 12.90 -10.54 1.41
CA GLN A 233 11.50 -10.46 1.83
C GLN A 233 11.16 -9.04 2.26
N TRP A 234 11.93 -8.45 3.17
CA TRP A 234 11.70 -7.08 3.68
C TRP A 234 11.80 -6.01 2.59
N ALA A 235 12.63 -6.21 1.56
CA ALA A 235 12.62 -5.36 0.36
C ALA A 235 11.31 -5.50 -0.45
N SER A 236 10.74 -6.70 -0.55
CA SER A 236 9.45 -6.96 -1.19
C SER A 236 8.25 -6.48 -0.36
N ASP A 237 8.35 -6.55 0.97
CA ASP A 237 7.37 -6.00 1.90
C ASP A 237 7.35 -4.46 1.78
N ALA A 238 8.52 -3.83 1.70
CA ALA A 238 8.64 -2.39 1.43
C ALA A 238 8.05 -2.00 0.06
N ASP A 239 8.28 -2.79 -0.99
CA ASP A 239 7.66 -2.57 -2.32
C ASP A 239 6.12 -2.56 -2.22
N THR A 240 5.59 -3.50 -1.43
CA THR A 240 4.15 -3.67 -1.20
C THR A 240 3.54 -2.48 -0.46
N ILE A 241 4.27 -1.84 0.46
CA ILE A 241 3.81 -0.64 1.18
C ILE A 241 3.68 0.55 0.21
N TYR A 242 4.69 0.79 -0.62
CA TYR A 242 4.66 1.88 -1.61
C TYR A 242 3.54 1.70 -2.64
N ASP A 243 3.33 0.47 -3.12
CA ASP A 243 2.30 0.20 -4.10
C ASP A 243 0.89 0.23 -3.50
N ALA A 244 0.69 -0.28 -2.28
CA ALA A 244 -0.62 -0.24 -1.62
C ALA A 244 -1.10 1.20 -1.35
N SER A 245 -0.21 2.11 -0.90
CA SER A 245 -0.55 3.54 -0.75
C SER A 245 -0.70 4.28 -2.10
N ALA A 246 -0.08 3.77 -3.17
CA ALA A 246 -0.37 4.27 -4.50
C ALA A 246 -1.77 3.87 -4.96
N GLN A 247 -2.18 2.63 -4.69
CA GLN A 247 -3.51 2.12 -5.04
C GLN A 247 -4.64 2.85 -4.30
N GLU A 248 -4.40 3.26 -3.04
CA GLU A 248 -5.32 4.10 -2.25
C GLU A 248 -5.59 5.46 -2.93
N THR A 249 -4.57 6.03 -3.61
CA THR A 249 -4.69 7.25 -4.42
C THR A 249 -5.02 7.00 -5.89
N GLY A 250 -5.20 5.74 -6.30
CA GLY A 250 -5.67 5.35 -7.64
C GLY A 250 -4.59 5.18 -8.71
N GLY A 251 -3.31 5.02 -8.32
CA GLY A 251 -2.20 4.67 -9.21
C GLY A 251 -1.42 3.45 -8.72
N ASP A 252 -0.35 3.09 -9.44
CA ASP A 252 0.56 2.01 -9.02
C ASP A 252 2.00 2.58 -8.87
N ARG A 253 2.76 2.15 -7.85
CA ARG A 253 4.14 2.58 -7.56
C ARG A 253 4.98 1.50 -6.88
N HIS A 254 5.98 0.99 -7.60
CA HIS A 254 6.96 0.05 -7.05
C HIS A 254 8.30 0.74 -6.76
N ILE A 255 9.01 0.28 -5.73
CA ILE A 255 10.38 0.65 -5.45
C ILE A 255 11.28 0.08 -6.54
N ARG A 256 12.09 0.96 -7.14
CA ARG A 256 12.93 0.65 -8.29
C ARG A 256 14.23 -0.03 -7.85
N PHE A 257 14.16 -1.25 -7.31
CA PHE A 257 15.33 -1.95 -6.79
C PHE A 257 16.36 -2.33 -7.86
N VAL A 258 17.63 -2.43 -7.47
CA VAL A 258 18.60 -3.27 -8.19
C VAL A 258 18.16 -4.71 -8.02
N THR A 259 17.91 -5.43 -9.12
CA THR A 259 17.40 -6.80 -9.09
C THR A 259 18.43 -7.79 -9.64
N GLN A 260 18.30 -9.04 -9.19
CA GLN A 260 18.83 -10.19 -9.92
C GLN A 260 17.98 -10.45 -11.18
N PRO A 261 18.42 -11.30 -12.13
CA PRO A 261 17.68 -11.60 -13.38
C PRO A 261 16.30 -12.23 -13.17
N ASP A 262 16.03 -12.69 -11.96
CA ASP A 262 14.79 -13.30 -11.46
C ASP A 262 13.80 -12.30 -10.85
N CYS A 263 14.10 -11.01 -10.92
CA CYS A 263 13.35 -9.92 -10.27
C CYS A 263 13.34 -9.94 -8.73
N THR A 264 14.17 -10.77 -8.09
CA THR A 264 14.41 -10.62 -6.65
C THR A 264 15.35 -9.46 -6.38
N ALA A 265 15.16 -8.76 -5.25
CA ALA A 265 16.07 -7.70 -4.85
C ALA A 265 17.52 -8.23 -4.74
N ALA A 266 18.48 -7.54 -5.34
CA ALA A 266 19.89 -7.84 -5.21
C ALA A 266 20.39 -7.30 -3.86
N VAL A 267 20.72 -8.20 -2.93
CA VAL A 267 21.33 -7.84 -1.64
C VAL A 267 22.83 -8.07 -1.75
N LEU A 268 23.61 -7.04 -1.47
CA LEU A 268 25.07 -7.12 -1.39
C LEU A 268 25.50 -7.27 0.07
N ASP A 269 26.53 -8.07 0.28
CA ASP A 269 27.16 -8.33 1.57
C ASP A 269 28.38 -7.41 1.74
N VAL A 270 28.50 -6.73 2.89
CA VAL A 270 29.43 -5.61 3.07
C VAL A 270 30.02 -5.57 4.48
N GLU A 271 31.29 -5.96 4.60
CA GLU A 271 32.07 -5.79 5.84
C GLU A 271 32.56 -4.34 5.99
N LEU A 272 32.26 -3.72 7.13
CA LEU A 272 32.79 -2.41 7.54
C LEU A 272 33.53 -2.53 8.88
N PRO A 273 34.53 -1.68 9.18
CA PRO A 273 35.14 -1.62 10.51
C PRO A 273 34.09 -1.37 11.59
N SER A 274 34.21 -2.02 12.76
CA SER A 274 33.20 -1.91 13.83
C SER A 274 32.91 -0.47 14.29
N SER A 275 33.89 0.43 14.19
CA SER A 275 33.76 1.86 14.49
C SER A 275 33.02 2.67 13.40
N ALA A 276 32.75 2.08 12.24
CA ALA A 276 31.85 2.68 11.23
C ALA A 276 30.38 2.42 11.60
N LEU A 277 30.06 1.30 12.24
CA LEU A 277 28.69 0.95 12.64
C LEU A 277 28.20 1.72 13.88
N SER A 278 29.08 2.35 14.67
CA SER A 278 28.68 3.16 15.84
C SER A 278 28.07 4.52 15.51
N GLU A 279 28.21 5.02 14.28
CA GLU A 279 27.65 6.32 13.86
C GLU A 279 27.18 6.26 12.40
N PHE A 280 25.99 6.79 12.10
CA PHE A 280 25.47 6.84 10.72
C PHE A 280 26.42 7.55 9.75
N GLY A 281 27.06 8.64 10.18
CA GLY A 281 28.06 9.34 9.37
C GLY A 281 29.26 8.47 9.03
N ALA A 282 29.81 7.73 10.01
CA ALA A 282 30.94 6.83 9.78
C ALA A 282 30.56 5.61 8.93
N THR A 283 29.31 5.14 9.01
CA THR A 283 28.76 4.10 8.11
C THR A 283 28.77 4.59 6.67
N ASN A 284 28.17 5.75 6.41
CA ASN A 284 28.04 6.34 5.08
C ASN A 284 29.42 6.65 4.47
N ASP A 285 30.36 7.11 5.30
CA ASP A 285 31.76 7.37 4.90
C ASP A 285 32.50 6.10 4.48
N ALA A 286 32.32 5.00 5.22
CA ALA A 286 32.98 3.74 4.93
C ALA A 286 32.38 3.04 3.70
N LEU A 287 31.06 3.08 3.55
CA LEU A 287 30.35 2.67 2.34
C LEU A 287 30.81 3.48 1.11
N ALA A 288 30.90 4.81 1.23
CA ALA A 288 31.36 5.67 0.15
C ALA A 288 32.82 5.37 -0.28
N LYS A 289 33.69 4.99 0.67
CA LYS A 289 35.08 4.57 0.41
C LYS A 289 35.18 3.20 -0.28
N GLN A 290 34.18 2.34 -0.13
CA GLN A 290 34.04 1.08 -0.87
C GLN A 290 33.32 1.24 -2.24
N GLY A 291 32.94 2.46 -2.62
CA GLY A 291 32.30 2.75 -3.92
C GLY A 291 30.76 2.78 -3.89
N PHE A 292 30.13 2.65 -2.72
CA PHE A 292 28.68 2.84 -2.56
C PHE A 292 28.32 4.33 -2.50
N ASN A 293 28.77 5.12 -3.49
CA ASN A 293 28.66 6.59 -3.54
C ASN A 293 27.98 7.10 -4.82
N ARG A 294 27.28 6.23 -5.55
CA ARG A 294 26.73 6.53 -6.89
C ARG A 294 25.57 7.53 -6.85
N ARG A 295 25.55 8.45 -7.82
CA ARG A 295 24.46 9.44 -7.97
C ARG A 295 23.13 8.88 -8.44
N ASP A 296 23.12 7.66 -8.97
CA ASP A 296 21.93 6.90 -9.38
C ASP A 296 21.59 5.78 -8.38
N ARG A 297 21.97 5.94 -7.10
CA ARG A 297 21.72 4.97 -6.03
C ARG A 297 21.18 5.57 -4.74
N LYS A 298 20.22 4.86 -4.17
CA LYS A 298 19.82 4.97 -2.76
C LYS A 298 20.10 3.61 -2.11
N TYR A 299 20.66 3.60 -0.91
CA TYR A 299 21.18 2.40 -0.27
C TYR A 299 20.31 2.05 0.94
N MET A 300 19.51 1.00 0.80
CA MET A 300 18.70 0.41 1.86
C MET A 300 19.60 -0.53 2.66
N ILE A 301 19.98 -0.12 3.86
CA ILE A 301 20.99 -0.78 4.69
C ILE A 301 20.31 -1.54 5.83
N PHE A 302 20.43 -2.86 5.81
CA PHE A 302 20.21 -3.70 6.99
C PHE A 302 21.56 -3.87 7.72
N ALA A 303 21.79 -3.05 8.73
CA ALA A 303 23.04 -3.02 9.48
C ALA A 303 23.02 -4.00 10.67
N ASP A 304 24.06 -4.82 10.80
CA ASP A 304 24.24 -5.76 11.91
C ASP A 304 24.82 -5.06 13.14
N ALA A 305 24.01 -4.15 13.67
CA ALA A 305 24.30 -3.28 14.80
C ALA A 305 23.04 -3.05 15.63
N GLN A 306 23.19 -2.50 16.84
CA GLN A 306 22.11 -2.22 17.79
C GLN A 306 22.27 -0.81 18.38
N VAL A 307 22.48 0.16 17.48
CA VAL A 307 22.75 1.58 17.76
C VAL A 307 21.51 2.42 17.48
N TYR A 308 20.75 2.06 16.45
CA TYR A 308 19.57 2.78 15.96
C TYR A 308 18.32 1.92 15.97
N CYS A 309 17.18 2.50 15.58
CA CYS A 309 16.05 1.73 15.03
C CYS A 309 16.01 1.98 13.51
N GLY A 310 15.75 3.25 13.16
CA GLY A 310 15.99 3.87 11.86
C GLY A 310 17.02 5.01 11.96
N ILE A 311 17.52 5.45 10.79
CA ILE A 311 18.19 6.74 10.56
C ILE A 311 18.40 6.93 9.04
N GLY A 312 17.79 7.99 8.50
CA GLY A 312 17.64 8.20 7.06
C GLY A 312 18.31 9.48 6.55
N THR A 313 19.00 9.37 5.41
CA THR A 313 19.40 10.55 4.61
C THR A 313 18.14 11.29 4.16
N PHE A 314 18.00 12.55 4.53
CA PHE A 314 16.86 13.40 4.18
C PHE A 314 17.33 14.61 3.39
N ALA A 315 16.62 15.00 2.34
CA ALA A 315 17.08 16.06 1.43
C ALA A 315 16.60 17.47 1.80
N GLY A 316 15.42 17.60 2.44
CA GLY A 316 14.78 18.89 2.72
C GLY A 316 14.44 19.72 1.47
N ASP A 317 14.43 19.10 0.29
CA ASP A 317 14.16 19.78 -0.97
C ASP A 317 12.68 19.65 -1.30
N GLU A 318 11.94 20.74 -1.14
CA GLU A 318 10.48 20.78 -1.29
C GLU A 318 10.04 21.14 -2.71
N ARG A 319 10.97 21.27 -3.68
CA ARG A 319 10.64 21.70 -5.04
C ARG A 319 9.89 20.58 -5.79
N PRO A 320 8.74 20.84 -6.44
CA PRO A 320 7.96 19.80 -7.14
C PRO A 320 8.60 19.32 -8.46
N THR A 321 9.70 19.95 -8.88
CA THR A 321 10.35 19.73 -10.18
C THR A 321 11.27 18.50 -10.18
N GLN A 322 11.49 17.92 -11.36
CA GLN A 322 12.25 16.67 -11.48
C GLN A 322 13.76 16.79 -11.25
N ASP A 323 14.27 18.01 -11.05
CA ASP A 323 15.64 18.29 -10.58
C ASP A 323 15.74 18.42 -9.04
N ASN A 324 14.69 18.03 -8.30
CA ASN A 324 14.71 17.84 -6.85
C ASN A 324 15.89 16.93 -6.43
N ILE A 325 16.61 17.29 -5.37
CA ILE A 325 17.78 16.54 -4.86
C ILE A 325 17.41 15.09 -4.50
N SER A 326 16.18 14.85 -4.07
CA SER A 326 15.66 13.51 -3.74
C SER A 326 15.56 12.57 -4.95
N ASN A 327 15.58 13.08 -6.19
CA ASN A 327 15.72 12.29 -7.42
C ASN A 327 17.15 11.82 -7.70
N PHE A 328 18.11 12.10 -6.80
CA PHE A 328 19.50 11.70 -6.93
C PHE A 328 20.01 11.05 -5.64
N GLY A 329 21.20 10.46 -5.75
CA GLY A 329 22.00 9.97 -4.65
C GLY A 329 23.42 10.55 -4.62
N PRO A 330 24.33 9.95 -3.83
CA PRO A 330 24.06 8.83 -2.93
C PRO A 330 23.13 9.27 -1.79
N SER A 331 22.22 8.38 -1.42
CA SER A 331 21.41 8.49 -0.20
C SER A 331 21.49 7.15 0.53
N TYR A 332 21.49 7.18 1.86
CA TYR A 332 21.56 5.99 2.71
C TYR A 332 20.38 5.99 3.69
N GLY A 333 19.73 4.85 3.86
CA GLY A 333 18.70 4.63 4.88
C GLY A 333 19.07 3.39 5.68
N ARG A 334 19.24 3.51 6.99
CA ARG A 334 19.83 2.46 7.84
C ARG A 334 18.85 1.95 8.89
N THR A 335 18.53 0.67 8.80
CA THR A 335 17.79 -0.08 9.81
C THR A 335 18.73 -1.04 10.55
N ASP A 336 18.74 -0.96 11.87
CA ASP A 336 19.59 -1.81 12.73
C ASP A 336 18.88 -3.12 13.15
N ASN A 337 19.67 -4.10 13.59
CA ASN A 337 19.25 -5.49 13.85
C ASN A 337 18.04 -5.63 14.79
N GLY A 338 17.84 -4.71 15.74
CA GLY A 338 16.65 -4.71 16.61
C GLY A 338 15.36 -4.13 16.01
N CYS A 339 15.43 -3.56 14.80
CA CYS A 339 14.29 -3.01 14.05
C CYS A 339 14.21 -3.51 12.60
N TRP A 340 14.99 -4.52 12.20
CA TRP A 340 14.92 -5.08 10.85
C TRP A 340 13.50 -5.55 10.50
N GLY A 341 12.96 -5.03 9.40
CA GLY A 341 11.63 -5.32 8.88
C GLY A 341 11.33 -4.48 7.64
N GLY A 342 10.35 -4.90 6.83
CA GLY A 342 9.95 -4.16 5.62
C GLY A 342 9.41 -2.76 5.90
N SER A 343 8.64 -2.63 6.99
CA SER A 343 8.05 -1.36 7.43
C SER A 343 9.12 -0.31 7.74
N THR A 344 10.07 -0.59 8.64
CA THR A 344 11.18 0.35 8.92
C THR A 344 12.09 0.57 7.71
N ALA A 345 12.32 -0.44 6.84
CA ALA A 345 13.06 -0.23 5.60
C ALA A 345 12.34 0.71 4.60
N ALA A 346 11.00 0.67 4.55
CA ALA A 346 10.17 1.59 3.77
C ALA A 346 10.18 3.03 4.33
N HIS A 347 10.23 3.16 5.67
CA HIS A 347 10.37 4.42 6.40
C HIS A 347 11.69 5.13 6.07
N GLU A 348 12.83 4.43 6.22
CA GLU A 348 14.15 4.96 5.86
C GLU A 348 14.22 5.38 4.39
N LEU A 349 13.59 4.59 3.52
CA LEU A 349 13.48 4.91 2.11
C LEU A 349 12.61 6.16 1.88
N GLY A 350 11.57 6.39 2.68
CA GLY A 350 10.71 7.59 2.63
C GLY A 350 11.52 8.86 2.78
N HIS A 351 12.37 8.93 3.81
CA HIS A 351 13.32 10.02 4.00
C HIS A 351 14.29 10.17 2.83
N ASN A 352 14.82 9.05 2.34
CA ASN A 352 15.71 9.02 1.18
C ASN A 352 15.02 9.51 -0.10
N LEU A 353 13.70 9.34 -0.24
CA LEU A 353 12.90 9.78 -1.39
C LEU A 353 12.31 11.19 -1.21
N GLY A 354 12.40 11.78 -0.01
CA GLY A 354 12.08 13.18 0.27
C GLY A 354 10.87 13.43 1.19
N ALA A 355 10.46 12.47 2.02
CA ALA A 355 9.43 12.63 3.05
C ALA A 355 10.01 12.78 4.47
N VAL A 356 9.30 13.35 5.44
CA VAL A 356 8.18 14.29 5.33
C VAL A 356 8.77 15.70 5.33
N ASN A 357 8.32 16.56 4.40
CA ASN A 357 8.88 17.91 4.29
C ASN A 357 8.37 18.85 5.38
N ASN A 358 9.16 19.88 5.70
CA ASN A 358 8.88 20.74 6.86
C ASN A 358 7.71 21.71 6.59
N SER A 359 7.41 22.07 5.34
CA SER A 359 6.21 22.85 5.02
C SER A 359 4.92 22.01 4.92
N ALA A 360 4.98 20.68 5.03
CA ALA A 360 3.81 19.82 4.86
C ALA A 360 2.74 20.05 5.97
N PRO A 361 1.43 19.94 5.64
CA PRO A 361 0.31 20.30 6.51
C PRO A 361 0.39 19.74 7.95
N ASN A 362 0.65 18.45 8.10
CA ASN A 362 0.72 17.74 9.37
C ASN A 362 2.17 17.37 9.75
N SER A 363 3.19 18.02 9.16
CA SER A 363 4.59 17.77 9.50
C SER A 363 4.94 18.08 10.97
N SER A 364 5.73 17.18 11.58
CA SER A 364 6.33 17.34 12.91
C SER A 364 7.38 18.47 13.00
N LYS A 365 7.77 18.99 11.83
CA LYS A 365 8.87 19.93 11.60
C LYS A 365 10.25 19.37 11.99
N ALA A 366 10.40 18.04 11.99
CA ALA A 366 11.66 17.33 12.24
C ALA A 366 11.99 16.22 11.20
N GLY A 367 11.04 15.86 10.33
CA GLY A 367 11.22 14.84 9.28
C GLY A 367 10.02 13.90 9.12
N HIS A 368 9.03 13.97 10.02
CA HIS A 368 7.90 13.04 10.14
C HIS A 368 6.56 13.79 10.06
N CYS A 369 5.45 13.06 10.07
CA CYS A 369 4.09 13.61 10.18
C CYS A 369 3.49 13.38 11.58
N VAL A 370 2.32 13.95 11.89
CA VAL A 370 1.73 13.89 13.25
C VAL A 370 0.31 13.33 13.29
N ASP A 371 -0.21 12.88 12.16
CA ASP A 371 -1.57 12.36 12.00
C ASP A 371 -1.60 10.82 12.00
N GLU A 372 -2.01 10.24 13.12
CA GLU A 372 -2.25 8.80 13.25
C GLU A 372 -3.32 8.38 12.22
N TRP A 373 -3.10 7.36 11.38
CA TRP A 373 -2.10 6.27 11.44
C TRP A 373 -1.35 6.13 10.12
N ASP A 374 -0.06 6.45 10.06
CA ASP A 374 0.81 6.05 8.94
C ASP A 374 2.25 5.77 9.38
N ILE A 375 3.02 5.16 8.48
CA ILE A 375 4.38 4.66 8.72
C ILE A 375 5.40 5.76 9.06
N MET A 376 5.20 6.99 8.57
CA MET A 376 6.07 8.15 8.78
C MET A 376 5.57 9.05 9.93
N CYS A 377 4.43 8.75 10.57
CA CYS A 377 3.79 9.65 11.53
C CYS A 377 4.11 9.32 13.00
N TYR A 378 4.95 10.14 13.65
CA TYR A 378 5.11 10.14 15.11
C TYR A 378 5.61 11.49 15.68
N SER A 379 5.64 11.61 17.01
CA SER A 379 5.93 12.87 17.74
C SER A 379 7.41 13.02 18.11
N ASP A 380 8.09 13.98 17.49
CA ASP A 380 9.54 14.15 17.56
C ASP A 380 10.08 15.08 18.65
N ALA A 381 11.32 14.81 19.08
CA ALA A 381 12.14 15.80 19.78
C ALA A 381 12.72 16.82 18.77
N PRO A 382 12.78 18.13 19.08
CA PRO A 382 12.45 18.76 20.35
C PRO A 382 11.02 19.33 20.44
N ASN A 383 10.27 19.32 19.34
CA ASN A 383 8.99 20.05 19.23
C ASN A 383 7.84 19.36 19.99
N TYR A 384 7.89 18.03 20.09
CA TYR A 384 6.88 17.12 20.65
C TYR A 384 5.44 17.54 20.31
N PRO A 385 5.10 17.69 19.02
CA PRO A 385 3.74 18.00 18.60
C PRO A 385 2.80 16.89 19.07
N GLN A 386 1.59 17.24 19.52
CA GLN A 386 0.61 16.23 19.89
C GLN A 386 0.16 15.48 18.63
N MET A 387 0.22 14.14 18.67
CA MET A 387 -0.38 13.32 17.63
C MET A 387 -1.87 13.66 17.50
N GLN A 388 -2.32 13.78 16.26
CA GLN A 388 -3.70 14.02 15.89
C GLN A 388 -4.27 12.72 15.31
N ILE A 389 -5.54 12.42 15.54
CA ILE A 389 -6.19 11.25 14.91
C ILE A 389 -7.04 11.80 13.77
N HIS A 390 -6.49 11.77 12.56
CA HIS A 390 -7.21 12.17 11.34
C HIS A 390 -7.68 10.94 10.56
N CYS A 391 -6.88 9.87 10.55
CA CYS A 391 -7.19 8.66 9.80
C CYS A 391 -8.03 7.68 10.64
N PRO A 392 -9.11 7.09 10.08
CA PRO A 392 -10.17 6.45 10.87
C PRO A 392 -9.86 5.04 11.38
N ASP A 393 -8.80 4.39 10.88
CA ASP A 393 -8.44 3.02 11.22
C ASP A 393 -6.91 2.79 11.20
N ARG A 394 -6.45 1.93 12.10
CA ARG A 394 -5.06 1.43 12.24
C ARG A 394 -4.63 0.51 11.10
N ALA A 395 -5.53 0.14 10.19
CA ALA A 395 -5.18 -0.59 8.97
C ALA A 395 -4.11 0.14 8.12
N HIS A 396 -3.90 1.44 8.36
CA HIS A 396 -2.89 2.28 7.72
C HIS A 396 -1.54 2.31 8.48
N ASP A 397 -1.36 1.58 9.60
CA ASP A 397 -0.07 1.47 10.33
C ASP A 397 1.10 1.00 9.39
N ASP A 398 0.80 0.30 8.28
CA ASP A 398 1.73 -0.06 7.19
C ASP A 398 1.37 0.65 5.86
N ARG A 399 1.19 1.98 5.89
CA ARG A 399 0.91 2.86 4.73
C ARG A 399 1.70 4.17 4.78
N LEU A 400 1.82 4.81 3.63
CA LEU A 400 2.33 6.17 3.44
C LEU A 400 1.16 7.16 3.29
N ASP A 401 1.20 8.27 4.02
CA ASP A 401 0.34 9.47 3.89
C ASP A 401 -1.14 9.13 4.01
N CYS A 402 -1.63 8.84 5.22
CA CYS A 402 -2.97 8.28 5.41
C CYS A 402 -4.16 9.23 5.15
N ASN A 403 -3.90 10.52 4.88
CA ASN A 403 -4.86 11.49 4.36
C ASN A 403 -4.52 11.98 2.92
N HIS A 404 -3.37 11.57 2.39
CA HIS A 404 -2.87 11.82 1.03
C HIS A 404 -2.56 13.29 0.70
N ASP A 405 -2.13 14.09 1.66
CA ASP A 405 -1.84 15.53 1.49
C ASP A 405 -0.49 16.04 2.02
N ASP A 406 0.32 15.21 2.70
CA ASP A 406 1.61 15.63 3.29
C ASP A 406 2.85 15.30 2.45
N TYR A 407 2.95 14.10 1.87
CA TYR A 407 4.17 13.68 1.17
C TYR A 407 4.01 12.62 0.07
N TYR A 408 2.89 11.89 -0.02
CA TYR A 408 2.70 10.78 -0.95
C TYR A 408 1.28 10.68 -1.51
N ASN A 409 1.10 11.10 -2.76
CA ASN A 409 -0.19 10.93 -3.46
C ASN A 409 0.04 10.76 -4.96
N THR A 410 -0.50 9.69 -5.58
CA THR A 410 -0.32 9.44 -7.02
C THR A 410 -1.24 10.28 -7.93
N ASN A 411 -2.30 10.86 -7.36
CA ASN A 411 -3.33 11.64 -8.05
C ASN A 411 -3.76 12.87 -7.19
N PRO A 412 -2.84 13.77 -6.82
CA PRO A 412 -3.11 14.87 -5.91
C PRO A 412 -4.07 15.90 -6.53
N ALA A 413 -5.04 16.37 -5.73
CA ALA A 413 -6.04 17.33 -6.18
C ALA A 413 -5.40 18.66 -6.66
N PRO A 414 -5.84 19.24 -7.79
CA PRO A 414 -5.27 20.50 -8.30
C PRO A 414 -5.28 21.62 -7.27
N GLY A 415 -4.10 22.16 -6.94
CA GLY A 415 -3.93 23.21 -5.93
C GLY A 415 -3.66 22.70 -4.51
N SER A 416 -3.62 21.39 -4.27
CA SER A 416 -3.16 20.82 -3.00
C SER A 416 -1.65 21.01 -2.81
N TYR A 417 -1.17 20.82 -1.57
CA TYR A 417 0.25 20.85 -1.21
C TYR A 417 1.10 20.01 -2.17
N LEU A 418 0.69 18.76 -2.43
CA LEU A 418 1.38 17.80 -3.31
C LEU A 418 1.28 18.08 -4.82
N THR A 419 0.66 19.20 -5.22
CA THR A 419 0.79 19.76 -6.60
C THR A 419 1.73 20.97 -6.69
N THR A 420 2.15 21.53 -5.55
CA THR A 420 2.99 22.74 -5.46
C THR A 420 4.34 22.50 -4.78
N HIS A 421 4.45 21.42 -3.99
CA HIS A 421 5.63 20.99 -3.27
C HIS A 421 6.04 19.56 -3.66
N TRP A 422 7.18 19.09 -3.16
CA TRP A 422 7.68 17.75 -3.46
C TRP A 422 6.74 16.65 -2.97
N ASN A 423 6.49 15.69 -3.86
CA ASN A 423 5.62 14.55 -3.67
C ASN A 423 6.40 13.28 -4.01
N VAL A 424 6.58 12.39 -3.04
CA VAL A 424 7.41 11.19 -3.16
C VAL A 424 6.89 10.23 -4.25
N ALA A 425 5.59 10.25 -4.56
CA ALA A 425 5.02 9.49 -5.68
C ALA A 425 5.53 9.95 -7.07
N ASN A 426 6.27 11.05 -7.16
CA ASN A 426 6.93 11.54 -8.37
C ASN A 426 8.45 11.28 -8.38
N ASN A 427 8.99 10.50 -7.43
CA ASN A 427 10.42 10.21 -7.35
C ASN A 427 10.88 9.21 -8.44
N GLN A 428 12.01 9.49 -9.09
CA GLN A 428 12.60 8.67 -10.16
C GLN A 428 13.11 7.30 -9.69
N PHE A 429 13.27 7.10 -8.38
CA PHE A 429 13.55 5.81 -7.75
C PHE A 429 12.30 4.97 -7.48
N LEU A 430 11.13 5.39 -7.98
CA LEU A 430 9.93 4.58 -8.11
C LEU A 430 9.65 4.24 -9.59
N ILE A 431 8.93 3.14 -9.81
CA ILE A 431 8.37 2.69 -11.09
C ILE A 431 6.88 3.00 -11.05
N ALA A 432 6.37 3.81 -11.98
CA ALA A 432 4.94 3.98 -12.13
C ALA A 432 4.32 2.81 -12.92
N GLY A 433 3.18 2.29 -12.46
CA GLY A 433 2.31 1.47 -13.29
C GLY A 433 2.01 2.20 -14.60
N ASN A 434 2.24 1.53 -15.73
CA ASN A 434 2.79 2.26 -16.87
C ASN A 434 1.75 3.07 -17.66
N GLY A 435 1.59 4.34 -17.29
CA GLY A 435 0.69 5.32 -17.89
C GLY A 435 1.33 6.68 -18.21
N GLY A 436 2.66 6.79 -18.19
CA GLY A 436 3.31 8.11 -18.31
C GLY A 436 4.82 8.13 -18.49
N SER A 437 5.31 7.78 -19.69
CA SER A 437 6.57 8.36 -20.17
C SER A 437 6.54 8.70 -21.65
N THR A 438 6.44 10.00 -21.92
CA THR A 438 7.22 10.64 -22.98
C THR A 438 8.01 11.80 -22.37
N ASN A 439 9.02 11.48 -21.55
CA ASN A 439 10.15 12.38 -21.38
C ASN A 439 11.42 11.63 -21.81
N PRO A 440 12.01 11.95 -22.98
CA PRO A 440 13.19 11.25 -23.46
C PRO A 440 14.38 11.50 -22.54
N THR A 441 15.28 10.52 -22.45
CA THR A 441 16.57 10.68 -21.76
C THR A 441 17.27 11.96 -22.22
N PRO A 442 17.54 12.94 -21.34
CA PRO A 442 18.29 14.12 -21.73
C PRO A 442 19.73 13.72 -22.04
N THR A 443 20.07 13.63 -23.33
CA THR A 443 21.45 13.63 -23.79
C THR A 443 22.15 14.85 -23.19
N PRO A 444 23.34 14.72 -22.58
CA PRO A 444 23.96 15.82 -21.85
C PRO A 444 24.32 16.99 -22.78
N THR A 445 23.49 18.04 -22.74
CA THR A 445 23.75 19.31 -23.44
C THR A 445 25.05 19.93 -22.88
N PRO A 446 26.03 20.26 -23.72
CA PRO A 446 27.28 20.86 -23.25
C PRO A 446 27.01 22.23 -22.61
N THR A 447 27.63 22.47 -21.45
CA THR A 447 27.46 23.71 -20.69
C THR A 447 27.84 24.95 -21.52
N PRO A 448 26.94 25.93 -21.69
CA PRO A 448 27.29 27.16 -22.40
C PRO A 448 28.34 27.95 -21.63
N THR A 449 29.44 28.30 -22.32
CA THR A 449 30.51 29.15 -21.76
C THR A 449 29.96 30.55 -21.46
N PRO A 450 30.28 31.18 -20.31
CA PRO A 450 29.80 32.52 -20.01
C PRO A 450 30.37 33.56 -20.98
N THR A 451 29.49 34.18 -21.76
CA THR A 451 29.82 35.31 -22.65
C THR A 451 29.84 36.62 -21.83
N PRO A 452 30.90 37.45 -21.93
CA PRO A 452 31.09 38.57 -21.03
C PRO A 452 30.17 39.77 -21.31
N THR A 453 29.79 40.46 -20.23
CA THR A 453 28.95 41.67 -20.22
C THR A 453 29.68 42.92 -20.76
N PRO A 454 29.15 43.62 -21.79
CA PRO A 454 29.50 45.00 -22.09
C PRO A 454 28.54 45.97 -21.38
N SER A 455 29.00 47.21 -21.13
CA SER A 455 28.24 48.24 -20.41
C SER A 455 27.98 49.50 -21.25
N SER A 456 27.22 50.44 -20.68
CA SER A 456 27.02 51.85 -21.05
C SER A 456 26.08 52.23 -22.22
N THR A 457 24.89 52.68 -21.82
CA THR A 457 24.35 54.05 -22.02
C THR A 457 24.33 54.70 -23.41
N ALA A 458 23.12 55.05 -23.87
CA ALA A 458 22.86 56.19 -24.77
C ALA A 458 21.58 56.94 -24.32
N SER A 459 21.44 58.23 -24.68
CA SER A 459 20.39 59.14 -24.20
C SER A 459 19.16 59.23 -25.14
N PRO A 460 18.01 59.79 -24.69
CA PRO A 460 16.72 59.59 -25.36
C PRO A 460 16.34 60.64 -26.41
N THR A 461 15.48 60.27 -27.36
CA THR A 461 14.54 61.19 -28.05
C THR A 461 13.42 60.40 -28.71
N GLY A 462 12.18 60.90 -28.67
CA GLY A 462 11.02 60.28 -29.33
C GLY A 462 9.70 60.52 -28.60
N THR A 463 8.90 61.49 -29.07
CA THR A 463 7.59 61.85 -28.48
C THR A 463 6.56 60.75 -28.76
N PRO A 464 5.73 60.33 -27.78
CA PRO A 464 4.68 59.34 -28.02
C PRO A 464 3.53 59.92 -28.87
N THR A 465 3.19 59.19 -29.94
CA THR A 465 1.98 59.42 -30.74
C THR A 465 0.80 58.64 -30.13
N PRO A 466 -0.43 59.19 -30.08
CA PRO A 466 -1.57 58.48 -29.48
C PRO A 466 -1.93 57.19 -30.24
N THR A 467 -1.96 56.07 -29.51
CA THR A 467 -2.37 54.76 -30.02
C THR A 467 -3.91 54.69 -30.13
N PRO A 468 -4.47 54.18 -31.25
CA PRO A 468 -5.92 54.04 -31.41
C PRO A 468 -6.51 52.96 -30.48
N THR A 469 -7.74 53.19 -30.01
CA THR A 469 -8.49 52.29 -29.13
C THR A 469 -8.76 50.93 -29.80
N PRO A 470 -8.48 49.79 -29.16
CA PRO A 470 -8.80 48.47 -29.72
C PRO A 470 -10.31 48.24 -29.80
N THR A 471 -10.76 47.76 -30.96
CA THR A 471 -12.14 47.28 -31.16
C THR A 471 -12.33 45.94 -30.42
N PRO A 472 -13.49 45.68 -29.77
CA PRO A 472 -13.72 44.43 -29.05
C PRO A 472 -13.65 43.21 -30.00
N THR A 473 -12.77 42.27 -29.68
CA THR A 473 -12.68 40.96 -30.33
C THR A 473 -13.93 40.13 -29.99
N PRO A 474 -14.58 39.45 -30.96
CA PRO A 474 -15.75 38.63 -30.68
C PRO A 474 -15.40 37.45 -29.76
N THR A 475 -16.26 37.20 -28.78
CA THR A 475 -16.15 36.06 -27.84
C THR A 475 -16.07 34.74 -28.61
N PRO A 476 -15.11 33.84 -28.31
CA PRO A 476 -15.05 32.54 -28.96
C PRO A 476 -16.31 31.72 -28.62
N THR A 477 -17.02 31.28 -29.66
CA THR A 477 -18.09 30.29 -29.53
C THR A 477 -17.55 29.04 -28.83
N PRO A 478 -18.27 28.44 -27.86
CA PRO A 478 -17.80 27.22 -27.22
C PRO A 478 -17.59 26.12 -28.27
N THR A 479 -16.33 25.66 -28.39
CA THR A 479 -15.99 24.50 -29.21
C THR A 479 -16.81 23.31 -28.72
N PRO A 480 -17.56 22.61 -29.59
CA PRO A 480 -18.33 21.47 -29.15
C PRO A 480 -17.40 20.39 -28.61
N THR A 481 -17.66 19.91 -27.40
CA THR A 481 -16.96 18.76 -26.82
C THR A 481 -16.98 17.62 -27.84
N PRO A 482 -15.82 17.07 -28.24
CA PRO A 482 -15.79 16.06 -29.28
C PRO A 482 -16.61 14.84 -28.83
N THR A 483 -17.71 14.58 -29.53
CA THR A 483 -18.47 13.34 -29.38
C THR A 483 -17.48 12.18 -29.57
N PRO A 484 -17.40 11.20 -28.64
CA PRO A 484 -16.45 10.12 -28.78
C PRO A 484 -16.71 9.39 -30.10
N THR A 485 -15.74 9.47 -31.02
CA THR A 485 -15.82 8.80 -32.32
C THR A 485 -16.11 7.32 -32.09
N GLY A 486 -17.09 6.76 -32.81
CA GLY A 486 -17.63 5.42 -32.62
C GLY A 486 -16.68 4.28 -32.99
N GLY A 487 -15.49 4.24 -32.39
CA GLY A 487 -14.58 3.11 -32.42
C GLY A 487 -15.18 1.91 -31.69
N ALA A 488 -14.89 0.71 -32.18
CA ALA A 488 -15.16 -0.51 -31.43
C ALA A 488 -14.39 -0.49 -30.10
N GLY A 489 -14.99 -1.06 -29.06
CA GLY A 489 -14.39 -1.11 -27.72
C GLY A 489 -13.00 -1.78 -27.66
N PRO A 490 -12.33 -1.71 -26.49
CA PRO A 490 -10.93 -2.09 -26.38
C PRO A 490 -10.72 -3.59 -26.64
N LYS A 491 -9.53 -3.93 -27.14
CA LYS A 491 -9.10 -5.33 -27.32
C LYS A 491 -8.91 -5.97 -25.94
N VAL A 492 -9.71 -6.98 -25.64
CA VAL A 492 -9.61 -7.76 -24.39
C VAL A 492 -8.46 -8.77 -24.46
N THR A 493 -7.87 -9.07 -23.31
CA THR A 493 -6.94 -10.19 -23.04
C THR A 493 -7.49 -11.03 -21.88
N THR A 494 -7.01 -12.27 -21.76
CA THR A 494 -7.47 -13.20 -20.71
C THR A 494 -6.29 -13.88 -20.03
N SER A 495 -6.24 -13.84 -18.70
CA SER A 495 -5.19 -14.42 -17.86
C SER A 495 -5.79 -15.16 -16.66
N GLN A 496 -4.95 -15.82 -15.86
CA GLN A 496 -5.34 -16.54 -14.63
C GLN A 496 -6.55 -17.48 -14.77
N LEU A 497 -6.69 -18.16 -15.92
CA LEU A 497 -7.79 -19.09 -16.18
C LEU A 497 -7.78 -20.24 -15.16
N THR A 498 -8.89 -20.47 -14.45
CA THR A 498 -9.14 -21.70 -13.69
C THR A 498 -10.11 -22.60 -14.46
N ALA A 499 -10.74 -23.57 -13.80
CA ALA A 499 -11.83 -24.37 -14.37
C ALA A 499 -13.17 -23.59 -14.39
N ASP A 500 -13.30 -22.60 -13.53
CA ASP A 500 -14.54 -21.92 -13.14
C ASP A 500 -14.44 -20.39 -13.16
N SER A 501 -13.27 -19.83 -13.48
CA SER A 501 -13.01 -18.39 -13.57
C SER A 501 -11.97 -18.00 -14.63
N VAL A 502 -11.92 -16.72 -14.95
CA VAL A 502 -10.88 -16.06 -15.75
C VAL A 502 -10.68 -14.63 -15.24
N VAL A 503 -9.47 -14.07 -15.37
CA VAL A 503 -9.29 -12.61 -15.36
C VAL A 503 -9.31 -12.10 -16.79
N ALA A 504 -10.25 -11.22 -17.10
CA ALA A 504 -10.29 -10.49 -18.37
C ALA A 504 -9.74 -9.07 -18.13
N GLY A 505 -8.87 -8.58 -19.02
CA GLY A 505 -8.26 -7.25 -18.93
C GLY A 505 -8.21 -6.54 -20.27
N TRP A 506 -8.16 -5.21 -20.28
CA TRP A 506 -8.18 -4.38 -21.48
C TRP A 506 -7.54 -3.02 -21.23
N PRO A 507 -6.94 -2.36 -22.24
CA PRO A 507 -6.39 -1.01 -22.06
C PRO A 507 -7.49 0.01 -21.76
N GLN A 508 -7.15 1.02 -20.93
CA GLN A 508 -8.01 2.17 -20.66
C GLN A 508 -8.34 2.92 -21.95
N VAL A 509 -9.62 3.28 -22.13
CA VAL A 509 -10.07 4.13 -23.23
C VAL A 509 -10.34 5.55 -22.72
N SER A 510 -9.75 6.55 -23.38
CA SER A 510 -9.97 7.95 -23.04
C SER A 510 -11.46 8.33 -23.14
N GLY A 511 -11.98 9.01 -22.13
CA GLY A 511 -13.39 9.39 -22.03
C GLY A 511 -14.35 8.28 -21.55
N ALA A 512 -13.87 7.09 -21.23
CA ALA A 512 -14.69 6.04 -20.63
C ALA A 512 -15.06 6.38 -19.18
N ALA A 513 -16.36 6.37 -18.85
CA ALA A 513 -16.86 6.41 -17.47
C ALA A 513 -17.13 5.01 -16.89
N GLY A 514 -17.00 3.97 -17.72
CA GLY A 514 -17.04 2.57 -17.34
C GLY A 514 -16.94 1.63 -18.56
N TYR A 515 -16.95 0.33 -18.28
CA TYR A 515 -16.77 -0.74 -19.24
C TYR A 515 -17.86 -1.79 -19.07
N GLU A 516 -18.71 -1.98 -20.07
CA GLU A 516 -19.71 -3.05 -20.07
C GLU A 516 -19.04 -4.36 -20.52
N VAL A 517 -18.94 -5.30 -19.59
CA VAL A 517 -18.29 -6.60 -19.82
C VAL A 517 -19.32 -7.58 -20.34
N ARG A 518 -19.03 -8.18 -21.50
CA ARG A 518 -19.89 -9.14 -22.19
C ARG A 518 -19.25 -10.52 -22.28
N LEU A 519 -19.96 -11.54 -21.82
CA LEU A 519 -19.59 -12.96 -21.96
C LEU A 519 -20.54 -13.62 -22.95
N ASN A 520 -20.00 -14.21 -24.02
CA ASN A 520 -20.77 -14.78 -25.15
C ASN A 520 -21.82 -13.79 -25.71
N GLY A 521 -21.45 -12.51 -25.78
CA GLY A 521 -22.30 -11.40 -26.25
C GLY A 521 -23.30 -10.83 -25.24
N ARG A 522 -23.64 -11.58 -24.18
CA ARG A 522 -24.49 -11.15 -23.06
C ARG A 522 -23.70 -10.27 -22.09
N ALA A 523 -24.25 -9.09 -21.75
CA ALA A 523 -23.69 -8.26 -20.69
C ALA A 523 -23.80 -8.96 -19.33
N LEU A 524 -22.71 -8.92 -18.54
CA LEU A 524 -22.66 -9.37 -17.15
C LEU A 524 -22.80 -8.20 -16.17
N GLY A 525 -22.24 -7.05 -16.51
CA GLY A 525 -22.26 -5.84 -15.69
C GLY A 525 -21.40 -4.72 -16.28
N VAL A 526 -21.40 -3.57 -15.60
CA VAL A 526 -20.51 -2.43 -15.91
C VAL A 526 -19.53 -2.26 -14.76
N VAL A 527 -18.22 -2.21 -15.06
CA VAL A 527 -17.15 -1.96 -14.09
C VAL A 527 -16.40 -0.67 -14.44
N ARG A 528 -15.65 -0.10 -13.48
CA ARG A 528 -14.72 1.02 -13.74
C ARG A 528 -13.27 0.57 -13.94
N ALA A 529 -12.88 -0.55 -13.33
CA ALA A 529 -11.57 -1.18 -13.57
C ALA A 529 -11.34 -1.56 -15.04
N THR A 530 -10.07 -1.61 -15.43
CA THR A 530 -9.56 -2.15 -16.70
C THR A 530 -9.31 -3.67 -16.66
N ALA A 531 -9.51 -4.31 -15.51
CA ALA A 531 -9.50 -5.76 -15.35
C ALA A 531 -10.63 -6.24 -14.42
N VAL A 532 -11.07 -7.49 -14.61
CA VAL A 532 -12.20 -8.10 -13.88
C VAL A 532 -12.00 -9.61 -13.77
N ARG A 533 -12.35 -10.22 -12.63
CA ARG A 533 -12.47 -11.68 -12.53
C ARG A 533 -13.91 -12.08 -12.87
N ILE A 534 -14.09 -12.91 -13.89
CA ILE A 534 -15.39 -13.54 -14.19
C ILE A 534 -15.41 -14.91 -13.52
N VAL A 535 -16.41 -15.18 -12.68
CA VAL A 535 -16.56 -16.43 -11.89
C VAL A 535 -17.83 -17.20 -12.26
N ARG A 536 -17.94 -18.45 -11.77
CA ARG A 536 -19.02 -19.42 -12.04
C ARG A 536 -19.15 -19.81 -13.52
N LEU A 537 -18.03 -19.82 -14.24
CA LEU A 537 -17.93 -20.40 -15.58
C LEU A 537 -18.02 -21.93 -15.54
N GLN A 538 -18.39 -22.55 -16.66
CA GLN A 538 -18.32 -24.00 -16.86
C GLN A 538 -16.88 -24.42 -17.23
N PRO A 539 -16.41 -25.60 -16.82
CA PRO A 539 -15.09 -26.12 -17.20
C PRO A 539 -15.01 -26.63 -18.65
N ASP A 540 -13.79 -26.70 -19.19
CA ASP A 540 -13.46 -27.04 -20.60
C ASP A 540 -14.33 -26.31 -21.66
N THR A 541 -14.94 -25.19 -21.28
CA THR A 541 -15.97 -24.53 -22.06
C THR A 541 -15.35 -23.35 -22.78
N ALA A 542 -15.59 -23.30 -24.10
CA ALA A 542 -15.19 -22.17 -24.92
C ALA A 542 -16.10 -20.97 -24.63
N TYR A 543 -15.49 -19.84 -24.34
CA TYR A 543 -16.13 -18.56 -24.06
C TYR A 543 -15.52 -17.47 -24.94
N THR A 544 -16.29 -16.41 -25.12
CA THR A 544 -15.82 -15.16 -25.70
C THR A 544 -16.09 -14.03 -24.71
N VAL A 545 -15.09 -13.20 -24.42
CA VAL A 545 -15.25 -11.99 -23.63
C VAL A 545 -14.99 -10.76 -24.49
N ALA A 546 -15.91 -9.80 -24.46
CA ALA A 546 -15.79 -8.52 -25.15
C ALA A 546 -16.14 -7.39 -24.19
N VAL A 547 -15.61 -6.20 -24.44
CA VAL A 547 -15.89 -5.01 -23.64
C VAL A 547 -16.38 -3.89 -24.54
N ALA A 548 -17.47 -3.25 -24.13
CA ALA A 548 -17.94 -2.00 -24.73
C ALA A 548 -17.63 -0.83 -23.80
N VAL A 549 -17.23 0.30 -24.38
CA VAL A 549 -16.98 1.55 -23.64
C VAL A 549 -18.31 2.18 -23.27
N ARG A 550 -18.44 2.65 -22.03
CA ARG A 550 -19.59 3.43 -21.57
C ARG A 550 -19.17 4.88 -21.33
N ASP A 551 -19.89 5.83 -21.91
CA ASP A 551 -19.61 7.27 -21.74
C ASP A 551 -20.18 7.83 -20.42
N ALA A 552 -19.83 9.09 -20.10
CA ALA A 552 -20.30 9.78 -18.90
C ALA A 552 -21.81 10.14 -18.91
N ALA A 553 -22.45 10.14 -20.08
CA ALA A 553 -23.91 10.26 -20.20
C ALA A 553 -24.63 8.91 -20.02
N GLY A 554 -23.87 7.82 -19.92
CA GLY A 554 -24.35 6.47 -19.66
C GLY A 554 -24.62 5.62 -20.90
N HIS A 555 -24.29 6.09 -22.10
CA HIS A 555 -24.43 5.31 -23.34
C HIS A 555 -23.31 4.27 -23.47
N THR A 556 -23.66 3.04 -23.86
CA THR A 556 -22.68 2.00 -24.19
C THR A 556 -22.45 1.95 -25.70
N GLY A 557 -21.19 2.06 -26.13
CA GLY A 557 -20.79 1.96 -27.54
C GLY A 557 -20.76 0.52 -28.09
N ALA A 558 -20.23 0.34 -29.31
CA ALA A 558 -20.06 -0.99 -29.88
C ALA A 558 -18.97 -1.79 -29.12
N PRO A 559 -19.20 -3.08 -28.78
CA PRO A 559 -18.19 -3.89 -28.13
C PRO A 559 -16.96 -4.11 -29.01
N GLY A 560 -15.81 -4.22 -28.36
CA GLY A 560 -14.53 -4.53 -28.99
C GLY A 560 -14.46 -5.92 -29.59
N LYS A 561 -13.37 -6.19 -30.31
CA LYS A 561 -13.10 -7.56 -30.81
C LYS A 561 -12.98 -8.52 -29.62
N ALA A 562 -13.91 -9.47 -29.55
CA ALA A 562 -13.98 -10.44 -28.48
C ALA A 562 -12.70 -11.30 -28.41
N ALA A 563 -12.18 -11.48 -27.21
CA ALA A 563 -11.16 -12.48 -26.91
C ALA A 563 -11.84 -13.85 -26.70
N ALA A 564 -11.51 -14.81 -27.54
CA ALA A 564 -11.91 -16.20 -27.32
C ALA A 564 -10.94 -16.86 -26.33
N PHE A 565 -11.50 -17.55 -25.34
CA PHE A 565 -10.76 -18.34 -24.36
C PHE A 565 -11.50 -19.64 -24.07
N ARG A 566 -10.82 -20.61 -23.47
CA ARG A 566 -11.44 -21.85 -22.97
C ARG A 566 -11.01 -22.01 -21.53
N THR A 567 -11.97 -22.10 -20.61
CA THR A 567 -11.67 -22.47 -19.21
C THR A 567 -10.88 -23.76 -19.18
N LYS A 568 -10.02 -23.93 -18.17
CA LYS A 568 -9.33 -25.22 -18.00
C LYS A 568 -10.39 -26.31 -17.85
N ALA A 569 -10.08 -27.51 -18.32
CA ALA A 569 -10.85 -28.66 -17.89
C ALA A 569 -10.86 -28.69 -16.36
N ALA A 570 -12.01 -29.00 -15.76
CA ALA A 570 -12.02 -29.28 -14.34
C ALA A 570 -11.04 -30.43 -14.08
N GLY A 571 -10.32 -30.34 -12.97
CA GLY A 571 -9.58 -31.49 -12.47
C GLY A 571 -10.59 -32.57 -12.11
N ASN A 572 -11.02 -33.38 -13.08
CA ASN A 572 -11.95 -34.49 -12.90
C ASN A 572 -11.22 -35.84 -12.89
N GLY A 573 -9.95 -35.86 -13.30
CA GLY A 573 -9.05 -36.97 -13.01
C GLY A 573 -8.54 -36.90 -11.57
N PRO A 574 -8.21 -38.04 -10.94
CA PRO A 574 -7.55 -38.05 -9.64
C PRO A 574 -6.21 -37.29 -9.73
N THR A 575 -5.82 -36.66 -8.63
CA THR A 575 -4.49 -36.06 -8.49
C THR A 575 -3.42 -37.12 -8.72
N LYS A 576 -2.49 -36.86 -9.65
CA LYS A 576 -1.44 -37.82 -10.02
C LYS A 576 -0.45 -37.98 -8.86
N PRO A 577 -0.16 -39.19 -8.38
CA PRO A 577 0.82 -39.41 -7.32
C PRO A 577 2.17 -38.76 -7.67
N GLY A 578 2.74 -38.03 -6.72
CA GLY A 578 4.01 -37.31 -6.89
C GLY A 578 3.94 -36.00 -7.70
N ALA A 579 2.83 -35.69 -8.36
CA ALA A 579 2.64 -34.39 -9.01
C ALA A 579 2.24 -33.32 -7.99
N ARG A 580 2.73 -32.09 -8.19
CA ARG A 580 2.42 -30.93 -7.34
C ARG A 580 1.23 -30.15 -7.89
N TYR A 581 0.44 -29.59 -6.99
CA TYR A 581 -0.78 -28.86 -7.31
C TYR A 581 -0.90 -27.58 -6.48
N GLN A 582 -1.41 -26.50 -7.06
CA GLN A 582 -1.93 -25.36 -6.31
C GLN A 582 -3.42 -25.58 -5.99
N LEU A 583 -3.85 -25.06 -4.83
CA LEU A 583 -5.25 -24.86 -4.48
C LEU A 583 -5.57 -23.38 -4.64
N LEU A 584 -6.32 -23.02 -5.68
CA LEU A 584 -6.70 -21.63 -5.98
C LEU A 584 -8.17 -21.39 -5.64
N ASN A 585 -8.48 -20.34 -4.89
CA ASN A 585 -9.84 -20.09 -4.42
C ASN A 585 -10.78 -19.61 -5.55
N GLY A 586 -12.00 -20.16 -5.60
CA GLY A 586 -13.00 -19.87 -6.65
C GLY A 586 -13.62 -18.47 -6.57
N LEU A 587 -13.45 -17.74 -5.46
CA LEU A 587 -13.85 -16.34 -5.36
C LEU A 587 -12.70 -15.37 -5.66
N THR A 588 -11.64 -15.40 -4.84
CA THR A 588 -10.56 -14.40 -4.91
C THR A 588 -9.48 -14.74 -5.95
N GLY A 589 -9.31 -16.02 -6.27
CA GLY A 589 -8.17 -16.53 -7.05
C GLY A 589 -6.86 -16.60 -6.25
N GLN A 590 -6.88 -16.30 -4.95
CA GLN A 590 -5.76 -16.48 -4.04
C GLN A 590 -5.42 -17.97 -3.87
N ALA A 591 -4.14 -18.27 -3.63
CA ALA A 591 -3.68 -19.62 -3.34
C ALA A 591 -3.79 -19.94 -1.84
N ALA A 592 -3.98 -21.22 -1.52
CA ALA A 592 -3.81 -21.73 -0.17
C ALA A 592 -2.31 -21.86 0.14
N ASP A 593 -1.83 -21.06 1.09
CA ASP A 593 -0.43 -20.69 1.30
C ASP A 593 0.00 -20.91 2.75
N LEU A 594 1.19 -21.48 2.97
CA LEU A 594 1.83 -21.55 4.29
C LEU A 594 2.42 -20.20 4.70
N TRP A 595 1.79 -19.56 5.68
CA TRP A 595 2.17 -18.22 6.15
C TRP A 595 3.69 -18.05 6.38
N GLY A 596 4.26 -17.00 5.79
CA GLY A 596 5.69 -16.67 5.85
C GLY A 596 6.63 -17.72 5.24
N SER A 597 6.12 -18.64 4.39
CA SER A 597 6.83 -19.86 3.96
C SER A 597 7.36 -20.71 5.14
N SER A 598 6.81 -20.53 6.34
CA SER A 598 7.43 -21.07 7.54
C SER A 598 7.32 -22.60 7.61
N ALA A 599 8.42 -23.28 7.93
CA ALA A 599 8.44 -24.73 8.11
C ALA A 599 7.96 -25.22 9.49
N ASP A 600 7.33 -24.37 10.31
CA ASP A 600 7.05 -24.68 11.71
C ASP A 600 5.90 -25.66 11.96
N ASN A 601 5.93 -26.31 13.12
CA ASN A 601 4.79 -27.09 13.60
C ASN A 601 3.69 -26.12 14.05
N GLY A 602 2.57 -26.09 13.33
CA GLY A 602 1.48 -25.16 13.59
C GLY A 602 1.51 -23.87 12.77
N THR A 603 2.41 -23.72 11.79
CA THR A 603 2.28 -22.67 10.74
C THR A 603 0.90 -22.79 10.11
N VAL A 604 0.10 -21.74 10.21
CA VAL A 604 -1.27 -21.71 9.69
C VAL A 604 -1.31 -21.50 8.17
N LEU A 605 -2.42 -21.92 7.58
CA LEU A 605 -2.70 -21.71 6.17
C LEU A 605 -3.50 -20.41 5.98
N ILE A 606 -3.07 -19.58 5.03
CA ILE A 606 -3.77 -18.34 4.62
C ILE A 606 -4.16 -18.41 3.14
N ALA A 607 -5.16 -17.62 2.74
CA ALA A 607 -5.34 -17.21 1.35
C ALA A 607 -4.43 -16.02 1.09
N TYR A 608 -3.49 -16.19 0.17
CA TYR A 608 -2.54 -15.15 -0.25
C TYR A 608 -2.50 -15.06 -1.78
N GLN A 609 -1.91 -13.99 -2.33
CA GLN A 609 -1.80 -13.81 -3.79
C GLN A 609 -1.30 -15.09 -4.46
N SER A 610 -1.95 -15.56 -5.53
CA SER A 610 -1.48 -16.76 -6.24
C SER A 610 -0.17 -16.43 -6.95
N THR A 611 0.93 -16.92 -6.39
CA THR A 611 2.29 -16.67 -6.85
C THR A 611 2.87 -17.87 -7.59
N GLY A 612 2.57 -19.09 -7.11
CA GLY A 612 3.15 -20.34 -7.64
C GLY A 612 4.31 -20.92 -6.82
N TYR A 613 4.79 -20.22 -5.79
CA TYR A 613 5.94 -20.63 -4.98
C TYR A 613 5.65 -21.87 -4.11
N ALA A 614 6.70 -22.54 -3.62
CA ALA A 614 6.59 -23.89 -3.06
C ALA A 614 5.74 -24.01 -1.78
N ASN A 615 5.56 -22.92 -1.04
CA ASN A 615 4.62 -22.73 0.07
C ASN A 615 3.15 -22.82 -0.35
N GLN A 616 2.84 -22.63 -1.65
CA GLN A 616 1.52 -22.76 -2.26
C GLN A 616 1.34 -24.09 -3.02
N GLN A 617 2.36 -24.95 -3.05
CA GLN A 617 2.37 -26.21 -3.80
C GLN A 617 2.12 -27.41 -2.88
N TRP A 618 1.20 -28.29 -3.29
CA TRP A 618 0.68 -29.41 -2.52
C TRP A 618 0.83 -30.72 -3.27
N LEU A 619 1.39 -31.72 -2.59
CA LEU A 619 1.40 -33.12 -3.00
C LEU A 619 0.15 -33.78 -2.40
N PHE A 620 -0.69 -34.35 -3.25
CA PHE A 620 -1.89 -35.09 -2.83
C PHE A 620 -1.57 -36.58 -2.80
N GLU A 621 -1.70 -37.20 -1.63
CA GLU A 621 -1.40 -38.61 -1.38
C GLU A 621 -2.67 -39.38 -1.00
N ASP A 622 -2.76 -40.65 -1.41
CA ASP A 622 -3.82 -41.53 -0.92
C ASP A 622 -3.56 -41.90 0.56
N ALA A 623 -4.58 -41.72 1.41
CA ALA A 623 -4.57 -42.18 2.80
C ALA A 623 -5.49 -43.41 3.01
N GLY A 624 -6.10 -43.94 1.95
CA GLY A 624 -7.05 -45.04 2.00
C GLY A 624 -8.48 -44.60 2.34
N SER A 625 -9.43 -45.47 2.03
CA SER A 625 -10.88 -45.24 2.20
C SER A 625 -11.38 -43.94 1.54
N GLY A 626 -10.82 -43.57 0.38
CA GLY A 626 -11.19 -42.37 -0.37
C GLY A 626 -10.76 -41.04 0.29
N SER A 627 -9.96 -41.09 1.36
CA SER A 627 -9.37 -39.91 2.00
C SER A 627 -8.00 -39.62 1.40
N LEU A 628 -7.68 -38.35 1.21
CA LEU A 628 -6.36 -37.87 0.79
C LEU A 628 -5.60 -37.25 1.97
N ARG A 629 -4.27 -37.19 1.87
CA ARG A 629 -3.39 -36.40 2.72
C ARG A 629 -2.71 -35.34 1.84
N LEU A 630 -2.71 -34.08 2.28
CA LEU A 630 -2.07 -32.98 1.56
C LEU A 630 -0.73 -32.68 2.22
N ARG A 631 0.38 -32.95 1.54
CA ARG A 631 1.74 -32.62 2.00
C ARG A 631 2.26 -31.38 1.26
N SER A 632 2.80 -30.41 2.00
CA SER A 632 3.47 -29.25 1.40
C SER A 632 4.68 -29.68 0.58
N ALA A 633 4.82 -29.16 -0.63
CA ALA A 633 5.99 -29.38 -1.46
C ALA A 633 7.25 -28.69 -0.91
N LEU A 634 7.10 -27.57 -0.19
CA LEU A 634 8.19 -26.88 0.49
C LEU A 634 8.67 -27.65 1.73
N THR A 635 7.76 -27.88 2.70
CA THR A 635 8.16 -28.28 4.06
C THR A 635 8.13 -29.78 4.29
N GLN A 636 7.53 -30.54 3.37
CA GLN A 636 7.19 -31.96 3.52
C GLN A 636 6.38 -32.27 4.80
N LYS A 637 5.72 -31.27 5.39
CA LYS A 637 4.72 -31.42 6.47
C LYS A 637 3.32 -31.50 5.89
N CYS A 638 2.41 -32.12 6.63
CA CYS A 638 1.06 -32.42 6.18
C CYS A 638 0.03 -31.45 6.76
N LEU A 639 -0.97 -31.12 5.96
CA LEU A 639 -2.05 -30.21 6.36
C LEU A 639 -2.96 -30.88 7.39
N GLN A 640 -3.16 -30.20 8.52
CA GLN A 640 -3.89 -30.69 9.68
C GLN A 640 -4.88 -29.65 10.21
N VAL A 641 -6.04 -30.12 10.66
CA VAL A 641 -6.96 -29.33 11.48
C VAL A 641 -6.26 -28.94 12.80
N GLY A 642 -6.25 -27.64 13.13
CA GLY A 642 -5.51 -27.09 14.29
C GLY A 642 -6.15 -27.32 15.67
N GLY A 643 -7.18 -28.16 15.77
CA GLY A 643 -7.99 -28.32 16.98
C GLY A 643 -9.23 -29.18 16.73
N ALA A 644 -10.33 -28.87 17.44
CA ALA A 644 -11.58 -29.63 17.34
C ALA A 644 -12.32 -29.35 16.01
N LEU A 645 -13.02 -30.36 15.47
CA LEU A 645 -13.82 -30.25 14.24
C LEU A 645 -15.06 -29.37 14.47
N LEU A 646 -14.88 -28.06 14.40
CA LEU A 646 -15.87 -27.01 14.65
C LEU A 646 -15.76 -25.91 13.58
N PRO A 647 -16.85 -25.21 13.22
CA PRO A 647 -16.78 -24.02 12.39
C PRO A 647 -15.86 -22.96 13.03
N GLY A 648 -15.01 -22.30 12.23
CA GLY A 648 -14.00 -21.36 12.72
C GLY A 648 -12.69 -22.02 13.20
N GLN A 649 -12.56 -23.35 13.09
CA GLN A 649 -11.29 -24.02 13.39
C GLN A 649 -10.29 -23.78 12.24
N TYR A 650 -9.21 -23.06 12.53
CA TYR A 650 -8.11 -22.81 11.61
C TYR A 650 -7.39 -24.11 11.20
N VAL A 651 -6.71 -24.06 10.05
CA VAL A 651 -5.92 -25.19 9.51
C VAL A 651 -4.43 -24.81 9.46
N ALA A 652 -3.55 -25.77 9.74
CA ALA A 652 -2.10 -25.56 9.88
C ALA A 652 -1.31 -26.80 9.40
N GLN A 653 0.00 -26.67 9.20
CA GLN A 653 0.84 -27.85 8.96
C GLN A 653 1.31 -28.53 10.25
N GLN A 654 1.47 -29.85 10.20
CA GLN A 654 2.10 -30.66 11.25
C GLN A 654 2.93 -31.79 10.61
N PRO A 655 3.86 -32.43 11.36
CA PRO A 655 4.56 -33.62 10.88
C PRO A 655 3.56 -34.69 10.40
N CYS A 656 3.83 -35.29 9.24
CA CYS A 656 2.91 -36.24 8.62
C CYS A 656 2.75 -37.49 9.49
N GLY A 657 1.50 -37.84 9.80
CA GLY A 657 1.13 -39.03 10.56
C GLY A 657 -0.20 -39.61 10.10
N ASP A 658 -0.61 -40.74 10.66
CA ASP A 658 -1.88 -41.37 10.31
C ASP A 658 -3.00 -41.04 11.30
N THR A 659 -3.52 -39.82 11.20
CA THR A 659 -4.62 -39.32 12.03
C THR A 659 -5.74 -38.74 11.18
N ASP A 660 -6.97 -38.83 11.65
CA ASP A 660 -8.13 -38.28 10.93
C ASP A 660 -8.08 -36.75 10.80
N ALA A 661 -7.38 -36.07 11.70
CA ALA A 661 -7.11 -34.63 11.62
C ALA A 661 -6.20 -34.23 10.42
N GLN A 662 -5.49 -35.18 9.79
CA GLN A 662 -4.68 -34.97 8.57
C GLN A 662 -5.32 -35.59 7.32
N ARG A 663 -6.55 -36.12 7.41
CA ARG A 663 -7.24 -36.83 6.33
C ARG A 663 -8.37 -35.96 5.78
N TRP A 664 -8.37 -35.77 4.46
CA TRP A 664 -9.22 -34.82 3.76
C TRP A 664 -10.01 -35.51 2.64
N GLN A 665 -11.29 -35.22 2.50
CA GLN A 665 -12.11 -35.69 1.39
C GLN A 665 -12.28 -34.58 0.36
N LEU A 666 -11.75 -34.80 -0.84
CA LEU A 666 -11.82 -33.86 -1.95
C LEU A 666 -13.06 -34.18 -2.81
N THR A 667 -14.04 -33.28 -2.89
CA THR A 667 -15.35 -33.54 -3.52
C THR A 667 -15.65 -32.57 -4.67
N ALA A 668 -15.84 -33.10 -5.88
CA ALA A 668 -16.05 -32.30 -7.08
C ALA A 668 -17.44 -31.63 -7.05
N THR A 669 -17.47 -30.31 -7.16
CA THR A 669 -18.66 -29.48 -6.97
C THR A 669 -18.76 -28.44 -8.10
N GLY A 670 -19.51 -28.77 -9.15
CA GLY A 670 -19.84 -27.83 -10.23
C GLY A 670 -18.66 -27.33 -11.07
N GLY A 671 -17.54 -28.06 -11.10
CA GLY A 671 -16.31 -27.69 -11.82
C GLY A 671 -15.16 -27.25 -10.91
N SER A 672 -15.46 -26.85 -9.68
CA SER A 672 -14.53 -26.62 -8.58
C SER A 672 -14.45 -27.87 -7.68
N TRP A 673 -13.59 -27.84 -6.66
CA TRP A 673 -13.57 -28.82 -5.57
C TRP A 673 -13.93 -28.18 -4.22
N THR A 674 -14.49 -28.97 -3.31
CA THR A 674 -14.49 -28.68 -1.87
C THR A 674 -13.54 -29.66 -1.17
N LEU A 675 -12.92 -29.22 -0.06
CA LEU A 675 -11.99 -30.04 0.73
C LEU A 675 -12.56 -30.19 2.16
N ALA A 676 -13.17 -31.34 2.46
CA ALA A 676 -13.79 -31.61 3.75
C ALA A 676 -12.81 -32.30 4.73
N ALA A 677 -12.89 -32.00 6.02
CA ALA A 677 -12.10 -32.66 7.05
C ALA A 677 -12.75 -33.99 7.47
N LYS A 678 -12.00 -35.10 7.41
CA LYS A 678 -12.52 -36.44 7.72
C LYS A 678 -13.12 -36.50 9.13
N GLY A 679 -14.30 -37.10 9.25
CA GLY A 679 -15.06 -37.19 10.50
C GLY A 679 -16.00 -36.01 10.75
N SER A 680 -16.12 -35.08 9.79
CA SER A 680 -17.10 -33.99 9.80
C SER A 680 -17.66 -33.73 8.39
N ASP A 681 -18.70 -32.91 8.32
CA ASP A 681 -19.18 -32.28 7.08
C ASP A 681 -18.40 -31.00 6.72
N LEU A 682 -17.55 -30.49 7.62
CA LEU A 682 -16.94 -29.16 7.49
C LEU A 682 -15.89 -29.09 6.37
N VAL A 683 -15.93 -28.00 5.61
CA VAL A 683 -15.07 -27.74 4.44
C VAL A 683 -14.10 -26.58 4.66
N LEU A 684 -12.94 -26.64 4.01
CA LEU A 684 -11.96 -25.56 3.97
C LEU A 684 -12.50 -24.34 3.21
N GLY A 685 -12.56 -23.19 3.87
CA GLY A 685 -12.91 -21.91 3.26
C GLY A 685 -12.02 -20.76 3.73
N ILE A 686 -12.09 -19.64 3.01
CA ILE A 686 -11.51 -18.37 3.47
C ILE A 686 -12.35 -17.83 4.64
N SER A 687 -11.69 -17.42 5.73
CA SER A 687 -12.34 -16.80 6.88
C SER A 687 -12.42 -15.27 6.76
N LYS A 688 -13.22 -14.64 7.63
CA LYS A 688 -13.23 -13.18 7.82
C LYS A 688 -12.00 -12.65 8.60
N ARG A 689 -11.05 -13.50 8.99
CA ARG A 689 -9.95 -13.13 9.87
C ARG A 689 -8.68 -12.81 9.10
N TRP A 690 -8.24 -11.56 9.19
CA TRP A 690 -6.93 -11.16 8.69
C TRP A 690 -5.80 -11.72 9.57
N TYR A 691 -4.75 -12.24 8.96
CA TYR A 691 -3.58 -12.78 9.64
C TYR A 691 -2.31 -12.39 8.86
N TYR A 692 -1.72 -11.26 9.25
CA TYR A 692 -0.39 -10.81 8.86
C TYR A 692 -0.10 -11.00 7.35
N GLY A 693 -0.88 -10.29 6.52
CA GLY A 693 -0.74 -10.23 5.06
C GLY A 693 -1.79 -11.02 4.26
N GLY A 694 -2.55 -11.94 4.88
CA GLY A 694 -3.61 -12.67 4.18
C GLY A 694 -4.76 -13.14 5.06
N TRP A 695 -5.77 -13.72 4.43
CA TRP A 695 -6.96 -14.22 5.14
C TRP A 695 -6.71 -15.62 5.70
N LEU A 696 -6.94 -15.84 6.99
CA LEU A 696 -6.77 -17.16 7.62
C LEU A 696 -7.74 -18.19 7.00
N LEU A 697 -7.26 -19.41 6.76
CA LEU A 697 -8.10 -20.52 6.26
C LEU A 697 -8.60 -21.41 7.39
N GLU A 698 -9.87 -21.78 7.32
CA GLU A 698 -10.58 -22.46 8.40
C GLU A 698 -11.59 -23.48 7.89
N LEU A 699 -12.06 -24.34 8.81
CA LEU A 699 -13.21 -25.19 8.62
C LEU A 699 -14.51 -24.41 8.78
N GLN A 700 -15.43 -24.58 7.83
CA GLN A 700 -16.73 -23.93 7.79
C GLN A 700 -17.83 -24.95 7.48
N ARG A 701 -19.09 -24.61 7.78
CA ARG A 701 -20.23 -25.42 7.34
C ARG A 701 -20.36 -25.32 5.81
N PRO A 702 -20.67 -26.41 5.09
CA PRO A 702 -20.87 -26.35 3.65
C PRO A 702 -21.99 -25.40 3.24
N ASP A 703 -21.66 -24.43 2.39
CA ASP A 703 -22.61 -23.65 1.62
C ASP A 703 -22.31 -23.88 0.13
N THR A 704 -23.21 -24.58 -0.55
CA THR A 704 -23.04 -24.89 -1.99
C THR A 704 -23.09 -23.65 -2.88
N SER A 705 -23.53 -22.50 -2.37
CA SER A 705 -23.50 -21.20 -3.05
C SER A 705 -22.20 -20.41 -2.80
N ALA A 706 -21.47 -20.70 -1.72
CA ALA A 706 -20.27 -19.96 -1.31
C ALA A 706 -19.05 -20.24 -2.20
N ALA A 707 -18.69 -19.28 -3.05
CA ALA A 707 -17.49 -19.39 -3.89
C ALA A 707 -16.17 -19.40 -3.07
N TYR A 708 -16.16 -18.82 -1.86
CA TYR A 708 -14.98 -18.81 -0.98
C TYR A 708 -14.66 -20.17 -0.32
N GLN A 709 -15.55 -21.17 -0.42
CA GLN A 709 -15.33 -22.56 -0.02
C GLN A 709 -14.90 -23.47 -1.18
N ARG A 710 -14.82 -22.93 -2.40
CA ARG A 710 -14.50 -23.67 -3.62
C ARG A 710 -13.04 -23.47 -4.01
N TRP A 711 -12.43 -24.52 -4.52
CA TRP A 711 -11.02 -24.56 -4.86
C TRP A 711 -10.79 -25.20 -6.24
N ALA A 712 -10.06 -24.52 -7.11
CA ALA A 712 -9.50 -25.11 -8.31
C ALA A 712 -8.20 -25.84 -7.95
N VAL A 713 -8.17 -27.16 -8.11
CA VAL A 713 -6.97 -28.00 -7.97
C VAL A 713 -6.24 -28.00 -9.31
N GLN A 714 -5.19 -27.18 -9.42
CA GLN A 714 -4.44 -26.98 -10.66
C GLN A 714 -3.05 -27.60 -10.54
N PRO A 715 -2.53 -28.34 -11.54
CA PRO A 715 -1.11 -28.70 -11.56
C PRO A 715 -0.22 -27.45 -11.41
N ALA A 716 0.78 -27.52 -10.54
CA ALA A 716 1.83 -26.52 -10.47
C ALA A 716 2.79 -26.70 -11.66
N SER A 717 3.22 -25.59 -12.25
CA SER A 717 4.16 -25.51 -13.38
C SER A 717 5.57 -25.18 -12.92
#